data_AF-B6ASM5-F1
#
_entry.id   AF-B6ASM5-F1
#
_cell.length_a   1.000
_cell.length_b   1.000
_cell.length_c   1.000
_cell.angle_alpha   90.00
_cell.angle_beta   90.00
_cell.angle_gamma   90.00
#
_symmetry.space_group_name_H-M   'P 1'
#
loop_
_entity.id
_entity.type
_entity.pdbx_description
1 polymer ?
#
loop_
_entity_poly.entity_id
_entity_poly.type
_entity_poly.pdbx_seq_one_letter_code
_entity_poly.pdbx_strand_id
1 'polypeptide(L)'
;MQGLLKKLKKGPLGQLYRGILSNDSRFFLRHNLGLPTVSSDKVSVINRKLRAFAREEAWNEVPKYLDRLPKDVQEELTYQMWRAIALYKSGARDLGLKAIHQALILPNAHHVANTRGFLLLQRQTDIRSLLRESLQAVKSGTADRDEVMFVCWVLCQYQRLDELDELMASLADRFSQDAEFGLLYAQVLFTTHRKDQAVSKALDNYQLAPDSIRHALMVMRFAWSHSSDALIEPALSIGENMLATNEVAEYEGPLVQGIARLCNRMVDDDEAVERLERVVTFGRHAQNTFVVVGGVFYDKGQSARAYEYLHEGLEVHPSSSTIIFQIVGILAGNSREDEALMLLETHAHKKVEDVEYFALIGHIYANSGRSESAVKALRKALQIDPNHASALADMAMCAEMEGDYTVALSFMERASTSISITPIKQIRGLNLMHQSRIRRRMMFVADLAGQETTSRALQREAIHRTPLHLPYRFSEWQSGSLDGKSVVALSTLGVGDEIRYTCVYPRLLSGAKDVWLTCDPRLAGLMTRSFPEFNIMPVTREFPGVKARRLDERTLAQSIATRKIVTDEVVEIGRSVDMFLRPINLFEADAFGNHLLHQSPQEPVLIPDPTRAQEFNDHLKEQANGRKVIGLSWRGGRLTYSRNVHYFDIKQWQPILENSDACFVNLQYAIEEEELDWLREVLGERFIEFPDLDLFDDMEGIAALCSQLDLSIAICTSVLELGCGVGTPTLYLMRSPQATHTVRLNGNLDRFGTQQDSVWSSCRILPRINMDDKTLIDMASEYVQNIQ
;
A
#
# COMPACT_ATOMS: atom_id res chain seq x y z
N MET A 1 5.53 -26.98 31.57
CA MET A 1 5.62 -26.77 30.11
C MET A 1 6.00 -28.02 29.31
N GLN A 2 7.13 -28.69 29.56
CA GLN A 2 7.55 -29.86 28.77
C GLN A 2 6.56 -31.05 28.81
N GLY A 3 5.86 -31.25 29.93
CA GLY A 3 4.77 -32.24 30.04
C GLY A 3 3.51 -31.87 29.24
N LEU A 4 3.19 -30.58 29.14
CA LEU A 4 2.09 -30.06 28.32
C LEU A 4 2.40 -30.22 26.82
N LEU A 5 3.64 -29.94 26.42
CA LEU A 5 4.17 -30.20 25.07
C LEU A 5 4.13 -31.68 24.70
N LYS A 6 4.32 -32.60 25.66
CA LYS A 6 4.22 -34.05 25.44
C LYS A 6 2.77 -34.53 25.26
N LYS A 7 1.81 -33.91 25.95
CA LYS A 7 0.37 -34.19 25.80
C LYS A 7 -0.21 -33.59 24.50
N LEU A 8 0.17 -32.37 24.15
CA LEU A 8 -0.21 -31.71 22.88
C LEU A 8 0.28 -32.50 21.65
N LYS A 9 1.47 -33.11 21.70
CA LYS A 9 2.01 -33.95 20.62
C LYS A 9 1.22 -35.23 20.33
N LYS A 10 0.39 -35.72 21.27
CA LYS A 10 -0.36 -36.98 21.12
C LYS A 10 -1.83 -36.80 20.77
N GLY A 11 -2.38 -35.58 20.86
CA GLY A 11 -3.79 -35.28 20.55
C GLY A 11 -4.03 -34.82 19.09
N PRO A 12 -5.29 -34.57 18.70
CA PRO A 12 -5.69 -34.17 17.34
C PRO A 12 -4.96 -32.93 16.83
N LEU A 13 -4.72 -31.93 17.70
CA LEU A 13 -3.91 -30.75 17.39
C LEU A 13 -2.43 -31.08 17.12
N GLY A 14 -1.86 -32.10 17.77
CA GLY A 14 -0.51 -32.58 17.50
C GLY A 14 -0.39 -33.44 16.23
N GLN A 15 -1.52 -33.95 15.70
CA GLN A 15 -1.60 -34.50 14.36
C GLN A 15 -1.76 -33.40 13.30
N LEU A 16 -2.56 -32.37 13.58
CA LEU A 16 -2.73 -31.18 12.72
C LEU A 16 -1.40 -30.41 12.55
N TYR A 17 -0.66 -30.18 13.64
CA TYR A 17 0.65 -29.52 13.62
C TYR A 17 1.71 -30.35 12.88
N ARG A 18 1.60 -31.69 12.91
CA ARG A 18 2.43 -32.59 12.09
C ARG A 18 2.01 -32.57 10.63
N GLY A 19 0.73 -32.43 10.32
CA GLY A 19 0.21 -32.24 8.95
C GLY A 19 0.77 -30.96 8.32
N ILE A 20 0.69 -29.84 9.03
CA ILE A 20 1.18 -28.52 8.60
C ILE A 20 2.70 -28.50 8.42
N LEU A 21 3.47 -29.11 9.33
CA LEU A 21 4.94 -29.18 9.21
C LEU A 21 5.44 -30.28 8.24
N SER A 22 4.58 -31.21 7.81
CA SER A 22 4.99 -32.32 6.94
C SER A 22 5.02 -31.98 5.45
N ASN A 23 4.65 -30.76 5.03
CA ASN A 23 4.61 -30.35 3.63
C ASN A 23 3.72 -31.24 2.74
N ASP A 24 2.70 -31.92 3.31
CA ASP A 24 1.80 -32.80 2.54
C ASP A 24 0.59 -32.04 1.98
N SER A 25 0.91 -30.92 1.30
CA SER A 25 -0.07 -30.06 0.62
C SER A 25 -0.91 -30.84 -0.40
N ARG A 26 -0.36 -31.89 -1.04
CA ARG A 26 -1.11 -32.73 -1.99
C ARG A 26 -2.16 -33.63 -1.37
N PHE A 27 -1.99 -34.10 -0.13
CA PHE A 27 -3.04 -34.89 0.52
C PHE A 27 -4.24 -34.02 0.89
N PHE A 28 -3.97 -32.81 1.39
CA PHE A 28 -5.00 -31.83 1.74
C PHE A 28 -5.71 -31.26 0.49
N LEU A 29 -4.97 -31.04 -0.61
CA LEU A 29 -5.54 -30.62 -1.90
C LEU A 29 -6.32 -31.76 -2.59
N ARG A 30 -5.78 -32.97 -2.71
CA ARG A 30 -6.47 -34.08 -3.40
C ARG A 30 -7.71 -34.58 -2.65
N HIS A 31 -7.71 -34.55 -1.31
CA HIS A 31 -8.87 -34.93 -0.51
C HIS A 31 -10.01 -33.90 -0.63
N ASN A 32 -9.68 -32.59 -0.68
CA ASN A 32 -10.68 -31.53 -0.88
C ASN A 32 -11.13 -31.36 -2.34
N LEU A 33 -10.39 -31.91 -3.31
CA LEU A 33 -10.70 -31.87 -4.75
C LEU A 33 -11.27 -33.19 -5.31
N GLY A 34 -11.57 -34.19 -4.47
CA GLY A 34 -12.19 -35.45 -4.91
C GLY A 34 -11.32 -36.35 -5.81
N LEU A 35 -10.01 -36.12 -5.89
CA LEU A 35 -9.10 -36.91 -6.72
C LEU A 35 -8.73 -38.24 -6.02
N PRO A 36 -8.50 -39.35 -6.76
CA PRO A 36 -8.11 -40.62 -6.16
C PRO A 36 -6.81 -40.47 -5.35
N THR A 37 -6.89 -40.76 -4.05
CA THR A 37 -5.76 -40.67 -3.11
C THR A 37 -5.37 -42.06 -2.62
N VAL A 38 -4.07 -42.36 -2.63
CA VAL A 38 -3.52 -43.40 -1.78
C VAL A 38 -3.68 -42.90 -0.34
N SER A 39 -4.52 -43.58 0.47
CA SER A 39 -4.84 -43.16 1.85
C SER A 39 -3.60 -42.73 2.63
N SER A 40 -3.68 -41.66 3.44
CA SER A 40 -2.56 -41.11 4.24
C SER A 40 -1.82 -42.18 5.07
N ASP A 41 -2.55 -43.20 5.53
CA ASP A 41 -1.99 -44.35 6.24
C ASP A 41 -1.01 -45.17 5.39
N LYS A 42 -1.25 -45.32 4.09
CA LYS A 42 -0.39 -46.05 3.16
C LYS A 42 0.90 -45.28 2.86
N VAL A 43 0.84 -43.97 2.63
CA VAL A 43 2.02 -43.10 2.44
C VAL A 43 2.89 -43.07 3.70
N SER A 44 2.27 -43.02 4.88
CA SER A 44 2.92 -43.14 6.19
C SER A 44 3.70 -44.46 6.34
N VAL A 45 3.10 -45.58 5.92
CA VAL A 45 3.72 -46.91 5.98
C VAL A 45 4.90 -47.03 5.01
N ILE A 46 4.74 -46.57 3.76
CA ILE A 46 5.81 -46.57 2.75
C ILE A 46 7.02 -45.77 3.26
N ASN A 47 6.79 -44.54 3.70
CA ASN A 47 7.85 -43.67 4.22
C ASN A 47 8.54 -44.24 5.47
N ARG A 48 7.79 -44.91 6.35
CA ARG A 48 8.37 -45.56 7.54
C ARG A 48 9.29 -46.71 7.15
N LYS A 49 8.91 -47.51 6.17
CA LYS A 49 9.73 -48.64 5.69
C LYS A 49 11.00 -48.17 4.99
N LEU A 50 10.91 -47.15 4.12
CA LEU A 50 12.08 -46.53 3.48
C LEU A 50 13.08 -45.96 4.50
N ARG A 51 12.59 -45.30 5.55
CA ARG A 51 13.44 -44.82 6.65
C ARG A 51 14.04 -45.95 7.48
N ALA A 52 13.40 -47.12 7.56
CA ALA A 52 14.00 -48.28 8.21
C ALA A 52 15.18 -48.81 7.40
N PHE A 53 15.01 -49.00 6.08
CA PHE A 53 16.11 -49.39 5.19
C PHE A 53 17.29 -48.42 5.26
N ALA A 54 17.02 -47.11 5.28
CA ALA A 54 18.07 -46.10 5.43
C ALA A 54 18.86 -46.21 6.74
N ARG A 55 18.16 -46.47 7.87
CA ARG A 55 18.80 -46.63 9.19
C ARG A 55 19.62 -47.92 9.30
N GLU A 56 19.20 -48.95 8.59
CA GLU A 56 19.86 -50.27 8.53
C GLU A 56 20.92 -50.33 7.43
N GLU A 57 21.18 -49.21 6.72
CA GLU A 57 22.04 -49.13 5.52
C GLU A 57 21.69 -50.16 4.42
N ALA A 58 20.46 -50.65 4.42
CA ALA A 58 19.94 -51.64 3.48
C ALA A 58 19.48 -50.99 2.16
N TRP A 59 20.35 -50.18 1.54
CA TRP A 59 20.03 -49.39 0.34
C TRP A 59 19.64 -50.25 -0.87
N ASN A 60 20.20 -51.46 -0.98
CA ASN A 60 19.85 -52.44 -2.02
C ASN A 60 18.38 -52.92 -1.97
N GLU A 61 17.71 -52.77 -0.82
CA GLU A 61 16.32 -53.19 -0.64
C GLU A 61 15.32 -52.09 -1.03
N VAL A 62 15.78 -50.84 -1.15
CA VAL A 62 14.91 -49.69 -1.48
C VAL A 62 14.30 -49.82 -2.89
N PRO A 63 15.07 -50.08 -3.97
CA PRO A 63 14.48 -50.25 -5.31
C PRO A 63 13.51 -51.44 -5.36
N LYS A 64 13.92 -52.60 -4.79
CA LYS A 64 13.09 -53.82 -4.72
C LYS A 64 11.76 -53.60 -4.01
N TYR A 65 11.76 -52.77 -2.98
CA TYR A 65 10.55 -52.40 -2.25
C TYR A 65 9.66 -51.47 -3.08
N LEU A 66 10.25 -50.46 -3.73
CA LEU A 66 9.51 -49.51 -4.57
C LEU A 66 8.92 -50.18 -5.82
N ASP A 67 9.60 -51.15 -6.44
CA ASP A 67 9.12 -51.89 -7.60
C ASP A 67 7.81 -52.68 -7.34
N ARG A 68 7.53 -52.98 -6.07
CA ARG A 68 6.30 -53.69 -5.64
C ARG A 68 5.12 -52.73 -5.39
N LEU A 69 5.36 -51.42 -5.42
CA LEU A 69 4.32 -50.42 -5.20
C LEU A 69 3.55 -50.13 -6.50
N PRO A 70 2.33 -49.57 -6.42
CA PRO A 70 1.58 -49.10 -7.59
C PRO A 70 2.39 -48.12 -8.46
N LYS A 71 2.21 -48.14 -9.78
CA LYS A 71 2.98 -47.33 -10.74
C LYS A 71 2.88 -45.83 -10.46
N ASP A 72 1.69 -45.35 -10.12
CA ASP A 72 1.42 -43.97 -9.71
C ASP A 72 2.26 -43.53 -8.50
N VAL A 73 2.50 -44.44 -7.56
CA VAL A 73 3.38 -44.19 -6.41
C VAL A 73 4.85 -44.20 -6.85
N GLN A 74 5.24 -45.15 -7.72
CA GLN A 74 6.62 -45.20 -8.21
C GLN A 74 7.02 -43.92 -8.95
N GLU A 75 6.09 -43.32 -9.68
CA GLU A 75 6.29 -42.10 -10.45
C GLU A 75 6.33 -40.82 -9.59
N GLU A 76 5.97 -40.88 -8.30
CA GLU A 76 6.10 -39.70 -7.45
C GLU A 76 7.57 -39.33 -7.21
N LEU A 77 7.84 -38.04 -7.36
CA LEU A 77 9.16 -37.42 -7.26
C LEU A 77 9.92 -37.75 -5.96
N THR A 78 9.20 -37.92 -4.84
CA THR A 78 9.82 -38.27 -3.55
C THR A 78 10.42 -39.68 -3.60
N TYR A 79 9.76 -40.64 -4.26
CA TYR A 79 10.25 -42.02 -4.33
C TYR A 79 11.28 -42.23 -5.44
N GLN A 80 11.22 -41.42 -6.51
CA GLN A 80 12.31 -41.31 -7.47
C GLN A 80 13.60 -40.82 -6.80
N MET A 81 13.51 -39.84 -5.89
CA MET A 81 14.65 -39.41 -5.08
C MET A 81 15.20 -40.52 -4.17
N TRP A 82 14.31 -41.31 -3.54
CA TRP A 82 14.72 -42.47 -2.76
C TRP A 82 15.47 -43.52 -3.59
N ARG A 83 15.03 -43.79 -4.83
CA ARG A 83 15.75 -44.69 -5.76
C ARG A 83 17.12 -44.14 -6.11
N ALA A 84 17.21 -42.85 -6.44
CA ALA A 84 18.46 -42.20 -6.81
C ALA A 84 19.50 -42.26 -5.67
N ILE A 85 19.08 -41.94 -4.44
CA ILE A 85 19.93 -42.03 -3.25
C ILE A 85 20.35 -43.48 -2.97
N ALA A 86 19.43 -44.43 -3.11
CA ALA A 86 19.74 -45.85 -2.93
C ALA A 86 20.81 -46.33 -3.92
N LEU A 87 20.68 -45.95 -5.19
CA LEU A 87 21.65 -46.27 -6.25
C LEU A 87 23.04 -45.66 -5.94
N TYR A 88 23.06 -44.41 -5.48
CA TYR A 88 24.28 -43.71 -5.08
C TYR A 88 24.97 -44.40 -3.89
N LYS A 89 24.19 -44.86 -2.91
CA LYS A 89 24.69 -45.53 -1.70
C LYS A 89 25.03 -47.01 -1.89
N SER A 90 24.46 -47.68 -2.88
CA SER A 90 24.68 -49.10 -3.16
C SER A 90 25.94 -49.42 -3.97
N GLY A 91 26.80 -48.43 -4.24
CA GLY A 91 28.07 -48.61 -4.96
C GLY A 91 28.04 -48.26 -6.45
N ALA A 92 26.88 -47.95 -7.03
CA ALA A 92 26.76 -47.42 -8.39
C ALA A 92 26.80 -45.89 -8.37
N ARG A 93 27.89 -45.33 -7.83
CA ARG A 93 28.01 -43.91 -7.46
C ARG A 93 27.67 -42.96 -8.62
N ASP A 94 28.26 -43.16 -9.80
CA ASP A 94 28.07 -42.25 -10.95
C ASP A 94 26.65 -42.30 -11.52
N LEU A 95 26.07 -43.50 -11.59
CA LEU A 95 24.67 -43.67 -12.03
C LEU A 95 23.70 -43.08 -11.01
N GLY A 96 23.99 -43.23 -9.72
CA GLY A 96 23.22 -42.63 -8.64
C GLY A 96 23.30 -41.11 -8.65
N LEU A 97 24.49 -40.55 -8.92
CA LEU A 97 24.68 -39.11 -9.04
C LEU A 97 23.85 -38.52 -10.18
N LYS A 98 23.90 -39.14 -11.36
CA LYS A 98 23.05 -38.76 -12.50
C LYS A 98 21.56 -38.86 -12.18
N ALA A 99 21.13 -39.93 -11.51
CA ALA A 99 19.74 -40.09 -11.08
C ALA A 99 19.32 -39.03 -10.05
N ILE A 100 20.22 -38.58 -9.17
CA ILE A 100 19.96 -37.51 -8.20
C ILE A 100 19.75 -36.17 -8.93
N HIS A 101 20.61 -35.86 -9.92
CA HIS A 101 20.47 -34.64 -10.72
C HIS A 101 19.11 -34.64 -11.41
N GLN A 102 18.77 -35.71 -12.13
CA GLN A 102 17.49 -35.86 -12.83
C GLN A 102 16.30 -35.75 -11.88
N ALA A 103 16.32 -36.44 -10.74
CA ALA A 103 15.22 -36.44 -9.78
C ALA A 103 15.01 -35.08 -9.07
N LEU A 104 16.00 -34.19 -9.08
CA LEU A 104 15.87 -32.81 -8.57
C LEU A 104 15.34 -31.84 -9.63
N ILE A 105 15.60 -32.09 -10.91
CA ILE A 105 15.34 -31.16 -12.03
C ILE A 105 14.02 -31.47 -12.77
N LEU A 106 13.32 -32.56 -12.44
CA LEU A 106 12.09 -32.97 -13.13
C LEU A 106 11.05 -31.84 -13.30
N PRO A 107 10.48 -31.65 -14.51
CA PRO A 107 9.66 -30.48 -14.88
C PRO A 107 8.41 -30.21 -14.02
N ASN A 108 7.82 -31.26 -13.42
CA ASN A 108 6.57 -31.17 -12.64
C ASN A 108 6.75 -30.75 -11.17
N ALA A 109 7.90 -30.18 -10.80
CA ALA A 109 8.16 -29.67 -9.45
C ALA A 109 7.78 -28.18 -9.34
N HIS A 110 6.48 -27.89 -9.19
CA HIS A 110 5.86 -26.55 -9.24
C HIS A 110 6.25 -25.56 -8.13
N HIS A 111 7.18 -25.90 -7.24
CA HIS A 111 7.75 -24.97 -6.28
C HIS A 111 9.23 -25.29 -6.17
N VAL A 112 10.08 -24.25 -6.20
CA VAL A 112 11.43 -24.23 -5.61
C VAL A 112 12.03 -25.63 -5.52
N ALA A 113 12.68 -26.10 -6.59
CA ALA A 113 12.89 -27.52 -6.90
C ALA A 113 12.81 -28.47 -5.69
N ASN A 114 11.87 -29.41 -5.75
CA ASN A 114 11.68 -30.52 -4.81
C ASN A 114 12.27 -30.30 -3.39
N THR A 115 11.75 -29.33 -2.62
CA THR A 115 12.23 -29.07 -1.25
C THR A 115 12.25 -30.35 -0.39
N ARG A 116 11.30 -31.27 -0.61
CA ARG A 116 11.27 -32.58 0.06
C ARG A 116 12.42 -33.50 -0.36
N GLY A 117 12.70 -33.59 -1.67
CA GLY A 117 13.82 -34.36 -2.22
C GLY A 117 15.16 -33.81 -1.76
N PHE A 118 15.31 -32.49 -1.67
CA PHE A 118 16.50 -31.88 -1.10
C PHE A 118 16.68 -32.16 0.38
N LEU A 119 15.63 -31.98 1.18
CA LEU A 119 15.68 -32.31 2.61
C LEU A 119 15.97 -33.80 2.82
N LEU A 120 15.49 -34.66 1.93
CA LEU A 120 15.81 -36.08 1.92
C LEU A 120 17.29 -36.31 1.57
N LEU A 121 17.79 -35.72 0.49
CA LEU A 121 19.19 -35.79 0.07
C LEU A 121 20.12 -35.32 1.20
N GLN A 122 19.84 -34.17 1.79
CA GLN A 122 20.59 -33.60 2.91
C GLN A 122 20.60 -34.50 4.16
N ARG A 123 19.52 -35.26 4.41
CA ARG A 123 19.44 -36.18 5.55
C ARG A 123 20.18 -37.49 5.32
N GLN A 124 20.27 -37.94 4.07
CA GLN A 124 20.80 -39.26 3.73
C GLN A 124 22.21 -39.23 3.14
N THR A 125 22.70 -38.06 2.72
CA THR A 125 23.98 -37.89 2.02
C THR A 125 24.75 -36.66 2.50
N ASP A 126 26.09 -36.66 2.33
CA ASP A 126 26.90 -35.44 2.49
C ASP A 126 26.83 -34.59 1.22
N ILE A 127 25.84 -33.70 1.20
CA ILE A 127 25.61 -32.80 0.07
C ILE A 127 26.77 -31.83 -0.19
N ARG A 128 27.63 -31.54 0.79
CA ARG A 128 28.80 -30.68 0.58
C ARG A 128 29.90 -31.41 -0.17
N SER A 129 30.02 -32.72 0.02
CA SER A 129 30.92 -33.55 -0.79
C SER A 129 30.41 -33.67 -2.21
N LEU A 130 29.11 -33.94 -2.38
CA LEU A 130 28.44 -34.00 -3.70
C LEU A 130 28.59 -32.69 -4.47
N LEU A 131 28.30 -31.56 -3.82
CA LEU A 131 28.46 -30.24 -4.43
C LEU A 131 29.91 -29.98 -4.86
N ARG A 132 30.91 -30.38 -4.07
CA ARG A 132 32.32 -30.20 -4.43
C ARG A 132 32.71 -31.02 -5.67
N GLU A 133 32.26 -32.27 -5.73
CA GLU A 133 32.46 -33.19 -6.85
C GLU A 133 31.86 -32.62 -8.14
N SER A 134 30.58 -32.22 -8.11
CA SER A 134 29.90 -31.65 -9.27
C SER A 134 30.42 -30.26 -9.65
N LEU A 135 30.77 -29.41 -8.68
CA LEU A 135 31.36 -28.10 -8.97
C LEU A 135 32.73 -28.23 -9.66
N GLN A 136 33.50 -29.28 -9.34
CA GLN A 136 34.75 -29.57 -10.04
C GLN A 136 34.52 -30.02 -11.49
N ALA A 137 33.49 -30.84 -11.74
CA ALA A 137 33.09 -31.22 -13.09
C ALA A 137 32.62 -30.00 -13.91
N VAL A 138 31.87 -29.08 -13.28
CA VAL A 138 31.44 -27.83 -13.94
C VAL A 138 32.64 -26.95 -14.28
N LYS A 139 33.58 -26.75 -13.33
CA LYS A 139 34.78 -25.92 -13.54
C LYS A 139 35.75 -26.50 -14.59
N SER A 140 35.79 -27.83 -14.73
CA SER A 140 36.63 -28.50 -15.74
C SER A 140 35.95 -28.62 -17.11
N GLY A 141 34.71 -28.16 -17.24
CA GLY A 141 33.94 -28.22 -18.49
C GLY A 141 33.38 -29.60 -18.83
N THR A 142 33.58 -30.61 -17.98
CA THR A 142 33.14 -31.99 -18.22
C THR A 142 31.73 -32.29 -17.75
N ALA A 143 31.12 -31.41 -16.94
CA ALA A 143 29.76 -31.56 -16.46
C ALA A 143 28.73 -31.57 -17.60
N ASP A 144 27.73 -32.42 -17.45
CA ASP A 144 26.54 -32.42 -18.29
C ASP A 144 25.52 -31.36 -17.82
N ARG A 145 24.44 -31.21 -18.59
CA ARG A 145 23.37 -30.24 -18.32
C ARG A 145 22.77 -30.42 -16.92
N ASP A 146 22.45 -31.65 -16.54
CA ASP A 146 21.74 -31.93 -15.30
C ASP A 146 22.67 -31.68 -14.09
N GLU A 147 23.96 -31.97 -14.23
CA GLU A 147 24.97 -31.64 -13.22
C GLU A 147 25.18 -30.13 -13.04
N VAL A 148 25.22 -29.37 -14.13
CA VAL A 148 25.24 -27.90 -14.07
C VAL A 148 24.02 -27.36 -13.33
N MET A 149 22.83 -27.80 -13.72
CA MET A 149 21.57 -27.38 -13.11
C MET A 149 21.49 -27.76 -11.63
N PHE A 150 22.01 -28.93 -11.24
CA PHE A 150 22.13 -29.36 -9.85
C PHE A 150 23.02 -28.41 -9.04
N VAL A 151 24.23 -28.10 -9.52
CA VAL A 151 25.17 -27.20 -8.84
C VAL A 151 24.52 -25.83 -8.62
N CYS A 152 23.95 -25.25 -9.67
CA CYS A 152 23.32 -23.94 -9.61
C CYS A 152 22.16 -23.91 -8.61
N TRP A 153 21.35 -24.97 -8.61
CA TRP A 153 20.24 -25.10 -7.70
C TRP A 153 20.68 -25.27 -6.22
N VAL A 154 21.70 -26.09 -5.94
CA VAL A 154 22.23 -26.27 -4.58
C VAL A 154 22.85 -24.96 -4.04
N LEU A 155 23.58 -24.21 -4.87
CA LEU A 155 24.12 -22.90 -4.49
C LEU A 155 23.01 -21.90 -4.13
N CYS A 156 21.90 -21.93 -4.87
CA CYS A 156 20.71 -21.12 -4.58
C CYS A 156 20.12 -21.46 -3.21
N GLN A 157 19.99 -22.75 -2.86
CA GLN A 157 19.50 -23.17 -1.53
C GLN A 157 20.41 -22.72 -0.39
N TYR A 158 21.73 -22.70 -0.61
CA TYR A 158 22.71 -22.21 0.35
C TYR A 158 22.84 -20.69 0.39
N GLN A 159 22.06 -19.94 -0.40
CA GLN A 159 22.13 -18.48 -0.50
C GLN A 159 23.52 -17.97 -0.88
N ARG A 160 24.31 -18.76 -1.63
CA ARG A 160 25.62 -18.34 -2.18
C ARG A 160 25.41 -17.62 -3.51
N LEU A 161 24.70 -16.49 -3.47
CA LEU A 161 24.17 -15.85 -4.66
C LEU A 161 25.24 -15.23 -5.56
N ASP A 162 26.33 -14.70 -4.99
CA ASP A 162 27.44 -14.10 -5.77
C ASP A 162 28.18 -15.16 -6.61
N GLU A 163 28.54 -16.28 -5.99
CA GLU A 163 29.19 -17.41 -6.69
C GLU A 163 28.27 -18.04 -7.73
N LEU A 164 26.97 -18.04 -7.47
CA LEU A 164 25.98 -18.52 -8.42
C LEU A 164 25.87 -17.58 -9.63
N ASP A 165 25.87 -16.27 -9.42
CA ASP A 165 25.80 -15.28 -10.51
C ASP A 165 27.03 -15.37 -11.42
N GLU A 166 28.24 -15.44 -10.84
CA GLU A 166 29.48 -15.65 -11.60
C GLU A 166 29.45 -16.94 -12.41
N LEU A 167 28.99 -18.03 -11.79
CA LEU A 167 28.90 -19.33 -12.45
C LEU A 167 27.89 -19.30 -13.61
N MET A 168 26.70 -18.74 -13.38
CA MET A 168 25.65 -18.65 -14.40
C MET A 168 26.10 -17.77 -15.57
N ALA A 169 26.80 -16.66 -15.33
CA ALA A 169 27.37 -15.81 -16.37
C ALA A 169 28.40 -16.57 -17.23
N SER A 170 29.28 -17.37 -16.60
CA SER A 170 30.28 -18.18 -17.32
C SER A 170 29.67 -19.28 -18.20
N LEU A 171 28.45 -19.71 -17.88
CA LEU A 171 27.74 -20.79 -18.56
C LEU A 171 26.66 -20.29 -19.54
N ALA A 172 26.40 -18.99 -19.58
CA ALA A 172 25.30 -18.38 -20.32
C ALA A 172 25.34 -18.69 -21.82
N ASP A 173 26.51 -18.62 -22.45
CA ASP A 173 26.67 -18.90 -23.88
C ASP A 173 26.46 -20.38 -24.19
N ARG A 174 27.03 -21.26 -23.34
CA ARG A 174 26.95 -22.71 -23.48
C ARG A 174 25.52 -23.23 -23.39
N PHE A 175 24.69 -22.61 -22.54
CA PHE A 175 23.30 -23.01 -22.30
C PHE A 175 22.29 -21.97 -22.79
N SER A 176 22.66 -21.16 -23.79
CA SER A 176 21.83 -20.08 -24.33
C SER A 176 20.50 -20.55 -24.92
N GLN A 177 20.42 -21.80 -25.39
CA GLN A 177 19.23 -22.44 -25.97
C GLN A 177 18.47 -23.33 -24.98
N ASP A 178 18.88 -23.39 -23.71
CA ASP A 178 18.24 -24.21 -22.69
C ASP A 178 17.26 -23.40 -21.85
N ALA A 179 15.96 -23.59 -22.12
CA ALA A 179 14.89 -22.85 -21.46
C ALA A 179 14.93 -22.98 -19.92
N GLU A 180 15.21 -24.16 -19.38
CA GLU A 180 15.24 -24.34 -17.91
C GLU A 180 16.44 -23.66 -17.26
N PHE A 181 17.59 -23.66 -17.94
CA PHE A 181 18.77 -22.91 -17.50
C PHE A 181 18.50 -21.40 -17.52
N GLY A 182 17.92 -20.88 -18.61
CA GLY A 182 17.58 -19.46 -18.71
C GLY A 182 16.54 -19.03 -17.68
N LEU A 183 15.57 -19.88 -17.34
CA LEU A 183 14.58 -19.62 -16.30
C LEU A 183 15.22 -19.57 -14.90
N LEU A 184 16.14 -20.49 -14.60
CA LEU A 184 16.91 -20.47 -13.36
C LEU A 184 17.78 -19.21 -13.29
N TYR A 185 18.41 -18.82 -14.41
CA TYR A 185 19.23 -17.61 -14.46
C TYR A 185 18.41 -16.36 -14.18
N ALA A 186 17.25 -16.21 -14.82
CA ALA A 186 16.34 -15.11 -14.57
C ALA A 186 15.91 -15.06 -13.09
N GLN A 187 15.68 -16.20 -12.44
CA GLN A 187 15.38 -16.26 -11.01
C GLN A 187 16.54 -15.84 -10.12
N VAL A 188 17.79 -16.16 -10.48
CA VAL A 188 18.99 -15.72 -9.75
C VAL A 188 19.16 -14.20 -9.86
N LEU A 189 19.10 -13.66 -11.08
CA LEU A 189 19.14 -12.22 -11.35
C LEU A 189 18.05 -11.48 -10.54
N PHE A 190 16.86 -12.07 -10.44
CA PHE A 190 15.78 -11.51 -9.65
C PHE A 190 16.13 -11.47 -8.14
N THR A 191 16.72 -12.54 -7.60
CA THR A 191 17.11 -12.62 -6.18
C THR A 191 18.32 -11.76 -5.84
N THR A 192 19.22 -11.49 -6.78
CA THR A 192 20.38 -10.61 -6.61
C THR A 192 20.06 -9.14 -6.88
N HIS A 193 18.77 -8.77 -6.87
CA HIS A 193 18.27 -7.41 -7.09
C HIS A 193 18.54 -6.82 -8.50
N ARG A 194 18.93 -7.64 -9.49
CA ARG A 194 19.09 -7.26 -10.90
C ARG A 194 17.79 -7.48 -11.69
N LYS A 195 16.71 -6.84 -11.24
CA LYS A 195 15.34 -7.09 -11.73
C LYS A 195 15.17 -6.85 -13.23
N ASP A 196 15.80 -5.82 -13.78
CA ASP A 196 15.62 -5.44 -15.19
C ASP A 196 16.15 -6.55 -16.11
N GLN A 197 17.33 -7.07 -15.79
CA GLN A 197 17.93 -8.19 -16.51
C GLN A 197 17.13 -9.48 -16.31
N ALA A 198 16.57 -9.68 -15.11
CA ALA A 198 15.74 -10.85 -14.82
C ALA A 198 14.48 -10.90 -15.70
N VAL A 199 13.79 -9.77 -15.90
CA VAL A 199 12.57 -9.74 -16.72
C VAL A 199 12.90 -9.91 -18.20
N SER A 200 13.91 -9.18 -18.71
CA SER A 200 14.36 -9.34 -20.11
C SER A 200 14.75 -10.79 -20.37
N LYS A 201 15.56 -11.39 -19.49
CA LYS A 201 15.97 -12.79 -19.62
C LYS A 201 14.77 -13.74 -19.58
N ALA A 202 13.78 -13.49 -18.72
CA ALA A 202 12.58 -14.32 -18.65
C ALA A 202 11.72 -14.22 -19.92
N LEU A 203 11.58 -13.03 -20.51
CA LEU A 203 10.86 -12.81 -21.76
C LEU A 203 11.56 -13.48 -22.95
N ASP A 204 12.87 -13.28 -23.09
CA ASP A 204 13.67 -13.91 -24.14
C ASP A 204 13.61 -15.43 -24.03
N ASN A 205 13.72 -15.94 -22.80
CA ASN A 205 13.70 -17.36 -22.51
C ASN A 205 12.32 -18.00 -22.70
N TYR A 206 11.23 -17.24 -22.57
CA TYR A 206 9.89 -17.73 -22.89
C TYR A 206 9.75 -18.12 -24.38
N GLN A 207 10.45 -17.43 -25.28
CA GLN A 207 10.45 -17.78 -26.71
C GLN A 207 11.01 -19.18 -26.99
N LEU A 208 11.87 -19.70 -26.11
CA LEU A 208 12.41 -21.06 -26.21
C LEU A 208 11.43 -22.13 -25.71
N ALA A 209 10.42 -21.74 -24.94
CA ALA A 209 9.44 -22.65 -24.35
C ALA A 209 8.05 -21.98 -24.23
N PRO A 210 7.42 -21.60 -25.36
CA PRO A 210 6.16 -20.84 -25.35
C PRO A 210 4.97 -21.62 -24.76
N ASP A 211 5.02 -22.96 -24.77
CA ASP A 211 3.98 -23.80 -24.17
C ASP A 211 4.20 -24.07 -22.68
N SER A 212 5.25 -23.49 -22.08
CA SER A 212 5.58 -23.73 -20.68
C SER A 212 4.86 -22.76 -19.73
N ILE A 213 3.83 -23.27 -19.07
CA ILE A 213 3.08 -22.57 -17.99
C ILE A 213 4.02 -21.99 -16.94
N ARG A 214 5.07 -22.75 -16.57
CA ARG A 214 6.05 -22.31 -15.56
C ARG A 214 6.79 -21.06 -15.99
N HIS A 215 7.16 -20.97 -17.26
CA HIS A 215 7.82 -19.80 -17.83
C HIS A 215 6.86 -18.62 -17.89
N ALA A 216 5.62 -18.83 -18.35
CA ALA A 216 4.57 -17.80 -18.35
C ALA A 216 4.32 -17.20 -16.95
N LEU A 217 4.13 -18.06 -15.94
CA LEU A 217 3.95 -17.62 -14.54
C LEU A 217 5.15 -16.83 -14.01
N MET A 218 6.37 -17.19 -14.42
CA MET A 218 7.58 -16.47 -14.00
C MET A 218 7.69 -15.10 -14.66
N VAL A 219 7.42 -15.02 -15.97
CA VAL A 219 7.37 -13.75 -16.70
C VAL A 219 6.38 -12.80 -16.04
N MET A 220 5.15 -13.25 -15.79
CA MET A 220 4.13 -12.44 -15.12
C MET A 220 4.57 -12.00 -13.72
N ARG A 221 5.16 -12.91 -12.94
CA ARG A 221 5.67 -12.59 -11.60
C ARG A 221 6.76 -11.54 -11.63
N PHE A 222 7.73 -11.66 -12.55
CA PHE A 222 8.84 -10.72 -12.64
C PHE A 222 8.36 -9.37 -13.16
N ALA A 223 7.55 -9.34 -14.23
CA ALA A 223 6.92 -8.13 -14.74
C ALA A 223 6.12 -7.39 -13.65
N TRP A 224 5.27 -8.11 -12.90
CA TRP A 224 4.52 -7.52 -11.79
C TRP A 224 5.40 -6.88 -10.71
N SER A 225 6.61 -7.39 -10.51
CA SER A 225 7.55 -6.90 -9.49
C SER A 225 8.62 -5.93 -10.00
N HIS A 226 8.61 -5.65 -11.30
CA HIS A 226 9.54 -4.78 -12.01
C HIS A 226 9.18 -3.30 -11.81
N SER A 227 10.12 -2.38 -11.99
CA SER A 227 9.81 -0.94 -11.96
C SER A 227 8.95 -0.56 -13.14
N SER A 228 9.47 -0.70 -14.37
CA SER A 228 8.80 -0.26 -15.59
C SER A 228 7.50 -1.03 -15.88
N ASP A 229 6.50 -0.28 -16.36
CA ASP A 229 5.22 -0.78 -16.85
C ASP A 229 5.28 -1.27 -18.31
N ALA A 230 6.38 -1.01 -19.04
CA ALA A 230 6.56 -1.46 -20.43
C ALA A 230 6.51 -2.99 -20.60
N LEU A 231 6.69 -3.73 -19.51
CA LEU A 231 6.72 -5.19 -19.47
C LEU A 231 5.38 -5.80 -19.06
N ILE A 232 4.40 -4.96 -18.70
CA ILE A 232 3.06 -5.41 -18.27
C ILE A 232 2.31 -6.00 -19.46
N GLU A 233 2.26 -5.30 -20.59
CA GLU A 233 1.52 -5.76 -21.77
C GLU A 233 2.05 -7.07 -22.37
N PRO A 234 3.37 -7.25 -22.60
CA PRO A 234 3.90 -8.53 -23.06
C PRO A 234 3.60 -9.68 -22.08
N ALA A 235 3.71 -9.42 -20.77
CA ALA A 235 3.46 -10.43 -19.75
C ALA A 235 1.96 -10.79 -19.63
N LEU A 236 1.06 -9.82 -19.79
CA LEU A 236 -0.39 -10.02 -19.85
C LEU A 236 -0.75 -10.90 -21.04
N SER A 237 -0.27 -10.53 -22.24
CA SER A 237 -0.50 -11.31 -23.46
C SER A 237 -0.02 -12.76 -23.32
N ILE A 238 1.14 -12.98 -22.71
CA ILE A 238 1.65 -14.33 -22.41
C ILE A 238 0.71 -15.09 -21.46
N GLY A 239 0.26 -14.45 -20.38
CA GLY A 239 -0.67 -15.04 -19.42
C GLY A 239 -2.02 -15.39 -20.03
N GLU A 240 -2.62 -14.47 -20.80
CA GLU A 240 -3.91 -14.64 -21.47
C GLU A 240 -3.84 -15.76 -22.52
N ASN A 241 -2.78 -15.78 -23.34
CA ASN A 241 -2.57 -16.84 -24.33
C ASN A 241 -2.38 -18.21 -23.65
N MET A 242 -1.57 -18.27 -22.59
CA MET A 242 -1.35 -19.50 -21.83
C MET A 242 -2.64 -20.01 -21.17
N LEU A 243 -3.52 -19.10 -20.72
CA LEU A 243 -4.82 -19.47 -20.17
C LEU A 243 -5.76 -20.00 -21.27
N ALA A 244 -5.72 -19.42 -22.46
CA ALA A 244 -6.57 -19.81 -23.59
C ALA A 244 -6.19 -21.17 -24.22
N THR A 245 -4.91 -21.54 -24.21
CA THR A 245 -4.41 -22.76 -24.88
C THR A 245 -4.24 -23.97 -23.97
N ASN A 246 -4.29 -23.79 -22.65
CA ASN A 246 -3.95 -24.84 -21.70
C ASN A 246 -5.19 -25.53 -21.09
N GLU A 247 -5.22 -26.86 -21.14
CA GLU A 247 -6.33 -27.67 -20.62
C GLU A 247 -6.14 -28.09 -19.14
N VAL A 248 -5.04 -27.72 -18.50
CA VAL A 248 -4.73 -28.16 -17.13
C VAL A 248 -5.34 -27.23 -16.08
N ALA A 249 -6.51 -27.62 -15.57
CA ALA A 249 -7.29 -26.90 -14.56
C ALA A 249 -6.52 -26.50 -13.28
N GLU A 250 -5.45 -27.22 -12.91
CA GLU A 250 -4.61 -26.89 -11.74
C GLU A 250 -3.94 -25.51 -11.85
N TYR A 251 -3.66 -25.03 -13.06
CA TYR A 251 -2.88 -23.80 -13.30
C TYR A 251 -3.71 -22.57 -13.68
N GLU A 252 -5.00 -22.73 -13.96
CA GLU A 252 -5.88 -21.61 -14.27
C GLU A 252 -5.90 -20.57 -13.15
N GLY A 253 -6.05 -21.00 -11.89
CA GLY A 253 -6.05 -20.09 -10.74
C GLY A 253 -4.78 -19.24 -10.62
N PRO A 254 -3.57 -19.84 -10.61
CA PRO A 254 -2.31 -19.11 -10.64
C PRO A 254 -2.15 -18.15 -11.83
N LEU A 255 -2.61 -18.55 -13.04
CA LEU A 255 -2.56 -17.70 -14.23
C LEU A 255 -3.48 -16.49 -14.08
N VAL A 256 -4.74 -16.69 -13.71
CA VAL A 256 -5.71 -15.62 -13.45
C VAL A 256 -5.22 -14.67 -12.35
N GLN A 257 -4.61 -15.19 -11.28
CA GLN A 257 -3.99 -14.36 -10.24
C GLN A 257 -2.81 -13.53 -10.77
N GLY A 258 -2.01 -14.07 -11.69
CA GLY A 258 -0.93 -13.36 -12.36
C GLY A 258 -1.45 -12.21 -13.21
N ILE A 259 -2.45 -12.50 -14.06
CA ILE A 259 -3.13 -11.52 -14.92
C ILE A 259 -3.76 -10.41 -14.08
N ALA A 260 -4.54 -10.75 -13.05
CA ALA A 260 -5.18 -9.77 -12.17
C ALA A 260 -4.17 -8.81 -11.51
N ARG A 261 -3.03 -9.33 -11.05
CA ARG A 261 -1.95 -8.51 -10.46
C ARG A 261 -1.31 -7.56 -11.47
N LEU A 262 -1.20 -7.97 -12.74
CA LEU A 262 -0.72 -7.13 -13.83
C LEU A 262 -1.77 -6.08 -14.24
N CYS A 263 -3.06 -6.46 -14.33
CA CYS A 263 -4.17 -5.53 -14.56
C CYS A 263 -4.23 -4.42 -13.50
N ASN A 264 -4.00 -4.75 -12.22
CA ASN A 264 -3.93 -3.73 -11.15
C ASN A 264 -2.83 -2.68 -11.37
N ARG A 265 -1.79 -3.02 -12.14
CA ARG A 265 -0.70 -2.10 -12.52
C ARG A 265 -0.98 -1.30 -13.79
N MET A 266 -1.96 -1.68 -14.60
CA MET A 266 -2.30 -0.94 -15.82
C MET A 266 -2.77 0.48 -15.48
N VAL A 267 -2.44 1.43 -16.36
CA VAL A 267 -2.80 2.86 -16.26
C VAL A 267 -4.26 3.08 -16.58
N ASP A 268 -4.73 2.42 -17.64
CA ASP A 268 -6.11 2.44 -18.08
C ASP A 268 -6.92 1.48 -17.19
N ASP A 269 -7.77 2.05 -16.34
CA ASP A 269 -8.60 1.28 -15.41
C ASP A 269 -9.72 0.54 -16.16
N ASP A 270 -10.24 1.10 -17.26
CA ASP A 270 -11.31 0.50 -18.06
C ASP A 270 -10.79 -0.69 -18.86
N GLU A 271 -9.64 -0.55 -19.52
CA GLU A 271 -9.00 -1.66 -20.24
C GLU A 271 -8.62 -2.79 -19.26
N ALA A 272 -8.10 -2.44 -18.08
CA ALA A 272 -7.74 -3.43 -17.06
C ALA A 272 -8.95 -4.25 -16.59
N VAL A 273 -10.10 -3.60 -16.42
CA VAL A 273 -11.37 -4.24 -16.04
C VAL A 273 -11.86 -5.13 -17.17
N GLU A 274 -11.86 -4.65 -18.42
CA GLU A 274 -12.27 -5.45 -19.58
C GLU A 274 -11.43 -6.75 -19.68
N ARG A 275 -10.11 -6.65 -19.58
CA ARG A 275 -9.23 -7.83 -19.61
C ARG A 275 -9.50 -8.77 -18.47
N LEU A 276 -9.71 -8.25 -17.26
CA LEU A 276 -10.01 -9.07 -16.10
C LEU A 276 -11.32 -9.84 -16.29
N GLU A 277 -12.38 -9.20 -16.80
CA GLU A 277 -13.67 -9.84 -17.10
C GLU A 277 -13.55 -11.01 -18.09
N ARG A 278 -12.60 -10.96 -19.03
CA ARG A 278 -12.36 -12.09 -19.96
C ARG A 278 -11.81 -13.33 -19.26
N VAL A 279 -11.07 -13.17 -18.17
CA VAL A 279 -10.32 -14.26 -17.53
C VAL A 279 -10.97 -14.76 -16.24
N VAL A 280 -11.88 -13.99 -15.62
CA VAL A 280 -12.54 -14.36 -14.35
C VAL A 280 -13.44 -15.59 -14.44
N THR A 281 -13.76 -16.04 -15.65
CA THR A 281 -14.48 -17.29 -15.93
C THR A 281 -13.63 -18.53 -15.61
N PHE A 282 -12.30 -18.42 -15.66
CA PHE A 282 -11.35 -19.50 -15.38
C PHE A 282 -10.90 -19.52 -13.92
N GLY A 283 -10.37 -20.65 -13.44
CA GLY A 283 -9.67 -20.72 -12.15
C GLY A 283 -10.56 -20.55 -10.91
N ARG A 284 -11.88 -20.70 -11.07
CA ARG A 284 -12.93 -20.53 -10.03
C ARG A 284 -12.94 -21.58 -8.92
N HIS A 285 -12.00 -22.53 -8.94
CA HIS A 285 -11.93 -23.61 -7.94
C HIS A 285 -11.10 -23.24 -6.70
N ALA A 286 -10.31 -22.17 -6.76
CA ALA A 286 -9.38 -21.79 -5.70
C ALA A 286 -9.83 -20.51 -5.00
N GLN A 287 -10.07 -20.60 -3.69
CA GLN A 287 -10.39 -19.47 -2.80
C GLN A 287 -9.47 -18.25 -3.00
N ASN A 288 -8.16 -18.48 -3.18
CA ASN A 288 -7.19 -17.39 -3.34
C ASN A 288 -7.37 -16.61 -4.66
N THR A 289 -7.94 -17.22 -5.70
CA THR A 289 -8.25 -16.54 -6.96
C THR A 289 -9.34 -15.51 -6.74
N PHE A 290 -10.44 -15.88 -6.07
CA PHE A 290 -11.51 -14.96 -5.69
C PHE A 290 -11.00 -13.75 -4.91
N VAL A 291 -10.18 -14.00 -3.88
CA VAL A 291 -9.62 -12.93 -3.04
C VAL A 291 -8.74 -11.97 -3.85
N VAL A 292 -7.86 -12.48 -4.70
CA VAL A 292 -6.95 -11.63 -5.49
C VAL A 292 -7.73 -10.81 -6.51
N VAL A 293 -8.60 -11.45 -7.30
CA VAL A 293 -9.35 -10.78 -8.37
C VAL A 293 -10.36 -9.79 -7.79
N GLY A 294 -11.11 -10.16 -6.76
CA GLY A 294 -12.04 -9.26 -6.06
C GLY A 294 -11.33 -8.03 -5.50
N GLY A 295 -10.15 -8.22 -4.91
CA GLY A 295 -9.31 -7.10 -4.46
C GLY A 295 -8.88 -6.17 -5.59
N VAL A 296 -8.57 -6.73 -6.78
CA VAL A 296 -8.20 -5.92 -7.96
C VAL A 296 -9.39 -5.14 -8.51
N PHE A 297 -10.58 -5.74 -8.61
CA PHE A 297 -11.79 -4.98 -8.99
C PHE A 297 -12.04 -3.81 -8.02
N TYR A 298 -11.92 -4.05 -6.72
CA TYR A 298 -12.07 -2.99 -5.72
C TYR A 298 -11.00 -1.89 -5.87
N ASP A 299 -9.73 -2.27 -6.08
CA ASP A 299 -8.62 -1.35 -6.32
C ASP A 299 -8.78 -0.51 -7.59
N LYS A 300 -9.59 -0.99 -8.55
CA LYS A 300 -9.96 -0.33 -9.81
C LYS A 300 -11.27 0.45 -9.71
N GLY A 301 -11.83 0.61 -8.51
CA GLY A 301 -13.06 1.35 -8.27
C GLY A 301 -14.35 0.57 -8.59
N GLN A 302 -14.25 -0.68 -9.04
CA GLN A 302 -15.38 -1.53 -9.39
C GLN A 302 -15.91 -2.27 -8.15
N SER A 303 -16.35 -1.53 -7.13
CA SER A 303 -16.82 -2.07 -5.84
C SER A 303 -18.00 -3.04 -5.99
N ALA A 304 -18.97 -2.73 -6.85
CA ALA A 304 -20.13 -3.60 -7.10
C ALA A 304 -19.69 -4.94 -7.70
N ARG A 305 -18.81 -4.90 -8.69
CA ARG A 305 -18.31 -6.10 -9.36
C ARG A 305 -17.41 -6.94 -8.45
N ALA A 306 -16.58 -6.29 -7.64
CA ALA A 306 -15.78 -6.95 -6.61
C ALA A 306 -16.65 -7.73 -5.61
N TYR A 307 -17.76 -7.12 -5.17
CA TYR A 307 -18.73 -7.76 -4.29
C TYR A 307 -19.37 -8.99 -4.94
N GLU A 308 -19.89 -8.86 -6.17
CA GLU A 308 -20.49 -9.98 -6.92
C GLU A 308 -19.53 -11.15 -7.06
N TYR A 309 -18.30 -10.87 -7.53
CA TYR A 309 -17.32 -11.91 -7.79
C TYR A 309 -16.89 -12.65 -6.50
N LEU A 310 -16.72 -11.91 -5.39
CA LEU A 310 -16.41 -12.51 -4.11
C LEU A 310 -17.60 -13.29 -3.52
N HIS A 311 -18.83 -12.84 -3.75
CA HIS A 311 -20.03 -13.54 -3.34
C HIS A 311 -20.17 -14.89 -4.06
N GLU A 312 -19.93 -14.94 -5.38
CA GLU A 312 -19.80 -16.21 -6.12
C GLU A 312 -18.74 -17.12 -5.48
N GLY A 313 -17.59 -16.55 -5.08
CA GLY A 313 -16.56 -17.29 -4.37
C GLY A 313 -16.98 -17.82 -3.00
N LEU A 314 -17.88 -17.13 -2.31
CA LEU A 314 -18.46 -17.58 -1.04
C LEU A 314 -19.43 -18.74 -1.27
N GLU A 315 -20.20 -18.74 -2.36
CA GLU A 315 -21.06 -19.88 -2.72
C GLU A 315 -20.23 -21.16 -2.97
N VAL A 316 -19.06 -21.02 -3.61
CA VAL A 316 -18.12 -22.13 -3.84
C VAL A 316 -17.36 -22.52 -2.57
N HIS A 317 -17.03 -21.56 -1.70
CA HIS A 317 -16.30 -21.77 -0.46
C HIS A 317 -17.02 -21.16 0.77
N PRO A 318 -18.14 -21.75 1.24
CA PRO A 318 -19.03 -21.13 2.23
C PRO A 318 -18.41 -20.86 3.61
N SER A 319 -17.32 -21.56 3.94
CA SER A 319 -16.62 -21.43 5.23
C SER A 319 -15.31 -20.62 5.13
N SER A 320 -15.08 -19.94 4.00
CA SER A 320 -13.87 -19.15 3.76
C SER A 320 -13.90 -17.83 4.51
N SER A 321 -13.29 -17.78 5.70
CA SER A 321 -13.14 -16.52 6.46
C SER A 321 -12.46 -15.41 5.64
N THR A 322 -11.50 -15.75 4.78
CA THR A 322 -10.81 -14.75 3.95
C THR A 322 -11.75 -14.10 2.94
N ILE A 323 -12.62 -14.86 2.27
CA ILE A 323 -13.59 -14.29 1.32
C ILE A 323 -14.62 -13.45 2.08
N ILE A 324 -15.15 -13.98 3.19
CA ILE A 324 -16.10 -13.26 4.05
C ILE A 324 -15.51 -11.90 4.47
N PHE A 325 -14.27 -11.88 4.97
CA PHE A 325 -13.64 -10.64 5.41
C PHE A 325 -13.41 -9.63 4.28
N GLN A 326 -13.13 -10.08 3.05
CA GLN A 326 -13.03 -9.18 1.90
C GLN A 326 -14.39 -8.57 1.55
N ILE A 327 -15.46 -9.36 1.50
CA ILE A 327 -16.82 -8.87 1.25
C ILE A 327 -17.23 -7.86 2.33
N VAL A 328 -16.99 -8.20 3.60
CA VAL A 328 -17.27 -7.32 4.73
C VAL A 328 -16.51 -6.00 4.63
N GLY A 329 -15.23 -6.04 4.25
CA GLY A 329 -14.43 -4.84 4.04
C GLY A 329 -14.98 -3.95 2.92
N ILE A 330 -15.45 -4.55 1.82
CA ILE A 330 -16.09 -3.83 0.71
C ILE A 330 -17.42 -3.22 1.17
N LEU A 331 -18.27 -3.98 1.86
CA LEU A 331 -19.56 -3.48 2.36
C LEU A 331 -19.37 -2.33 3.36
N ALA A 332 -18.46 -2.49 4.31
CA ALA A 332 -18.13 -1.45 5.29
C ALA A 332 -17.54 -0.19 4.61
N GLY A 333 -16.70 -0.36 3.59
CA GLY A 333 -16.15 0.75 2.81
C GLY A 333 -17.18 1.50 1.96
N ASN A 334 -18.35 0.89 1.69
CA ASN A 334 -19.45 1.49 0.93
C ASN A 334 -20.65 1.85 1.82
N SER A 335 -20.46 2.03 3.13
CA SER A 335 -21.52 2.40 4.08
C SER A 335 -22.73 1.45 4.08
N ARG A 336 -22.48 0.14 3.87
CA ARG A 336 -23.48 -0.94 3.91
C ARG A 336 -23.25 -1.82 5.13
N GLU A 337 -23.21 -1.21 6.31
CA GLU A 337 -22.69 -1.87 7.52
C GLU A 337 -23.63 -2.90 8.11
N ASP A 338 -24.94 -2.70 7.99
CA ASP A 338 -25.93 -3.67 8.46
C ASP A 338 -25.84 -4.99 7.66
N GLU A 339 -25.58 -4.91 6.35
CA GLU A 339 -25.32 -6.09 5.52
C GLU A 339 -23.99 -6.76 5.88
N ALA A 340 -22.95 -5.96 6.16
CA ALA A 340 -21.65 -6.47 6.59
C ALA A 340 -21.76 -7.25 7.91
N LEU A 341 -22.51 -6.73 8.88
CA LEU A 341 -22.79 -7.37 10.15
C LEU A 341 -23.62 -8.65 9.96
N MET A 342 -24.68 -8.59 9.16
CA MET A 342 -25.51 -9.76 8.85
C MET A 342 -24.70 -10.89 8.21
N LEU A 343 -23.78 -10.56 7.29
CA LEU A 343 -22.91 -11.53 6.64
C LEU A 343 -21.99 -12.22 7.65
N LEU A 344 -21.39 -11.45 8.55
CA LEU A 344 -20.57 -11.96 9.65
C LEU A 344 -21.37 -12.86 10.60
N GLU A 345 -22.58 -12.48 10.98
CA GLU A 345 -23.45 -13.29 11.85
C GLU A 345 -23.88 -14.61 11.21
N THR A 346 -24.05 -14.60 9.88
CA THR A 346 -24.54 -15.76 9.11
C THR A 346 -23.42 -16.76 8.81
N HIS A 347 -22.23 -16.28 8.43
CA HIS A 347 -21.17 -17.13 7.87
C HIS A 347 -19.96 -17.35 8.79
N ALA A 348 -19.65 -16.39 9.67
CA ALA A 348 -18.56 -16.60 10.62
C ALA A 348 -19.07 -17.50 11.75
N HIS A 349 -18.52 -18.71 11.84
CA HIS A 349 -18.97 -19.70 12.83
C HIS A 349 -18.88 -19.15 14.27
N LYS A 350 -20.02 -19.13 14.98
CA LYS A 350 -20.19 -18.83 16.42
C LYS A 350 -19.33 -19.67 17.40
N LYS A 351 -18.43 -20.52 16.91
CA LYS A 351 -17.67 -21.51 17.69
C LYS A 351 -16.18 -21.23 17.83
N VAL A 352 -15.64 -20.19 17.20
CA VAL A 352 -14.22 -19.87 17.34
C VAL A 352 -14.10 -18.58 18.16
N GLU A 353 -13.32 -18.65 19.25
CA GLU A 353 -12.77 -17.49 19.96
C GLU A 353 -11.78 -16.77 19.02
N ASP A 354 -12.29 -16.29 17.89
CA ASP A 354 -11.51 -15.62 16.86
C ASP A 354 -11.49 -14.13 17.17
N VAL A 355 -10.30 -13.64 17.56
CA VAL A 355 -10.08 -12.22 17.83
C VAL A 355 -10.44 -11.36 16.62
N GLU A 356 -10.19 -11.83 15.39
CA GLU A 356 -10.41 -11.07 14.17
C GLU A 356 -11.91 -10.86 13.90
N TYR A 357 -12.74 -11.85 14.23
CA TYR A 357 -14.19 -11.74 14.11
C TYR A 357 -14.75 -10.61 14.99
N PHE A 358 -14.39 -10.60 16.28
CA PHE A 358 -14.86 -9.58 17.20
C PHE A 358 -14.24 -8.21 16.91
N ALA A 359 -12.98 -8.16 16.47
CA ALA A 359 -12.33 -6.93 16.06
C ALA A 359 -13.01 -6.32 14.83
N LEU A 360 -13.37 -7.13 13.83
CA LEU A 360 -14.03 -6.66 12.61
C LEU A 360 -15.45 -6.16 12.88
N ILE A 361 -16.24 -6.84 13.71
CA ILE A 361 -17.55 -6.32 14.17
C ILE A 361 -17.38 -4.99 14.90
N GLY A 362 -16.39 -4.92 15.79
CA GLY A 362 -16.05 -3.70 16.52
C GLY A 362 -15.68 -2.56 15.58
N HIS A 363 -14.85 -2.83 14.57
CA HIS A 363 -14.42 -1.88 13.56
C HIS A 363 -15.60 -1.35 12.73
N ILE A 364 -16.52 -2.22 12.30
CA ILE A 364 -17.72 -1.82 11.56
C ILE A 364 -18.57 -0.89 12.41
N TYR A 365 -18.88 -1.28 13.65
CA TYR A 365 -19.66 -0.42 14.55
C TYR A 365 -18.96 0.92 14.86
N ALA A 366 -17.64 0.91 15.04
CA ALA A 366 -16.87 2.13 15.27
C ALA A 366 -16.95 3.06 14.06
N ASN A 367 -16.72 2.54 12.85
CA ASN A 367 -16.83 3.32 11.61
C ASN A 367 -18.26 3.78 11.31
N SER A 368 -19.30 3.14 11.83
CA SER A 368 -20.68 3.62 11.70
C SER A 368 -21.13 4.54 12.83
N GLY A 369 -20.24 4.92 13.75
CA GLY A 369 -20.57 5.78 14.91
C GLY A 369 -21.38 5.11 16.02
N ARG A 370 -21.58 3.79 15.96
CA ARG A 370 -22.31 3.01 16.97
C ARG A 370 -21.38 2.62 18.12
N SER A 371 -20.81 3.62 18.81
CA SER A 371 -19.73 3.46 19.81
C SER A 371 -20.02 2.42 20.91
N GLU A 372 -21.23 2.41 21.48
CA GLU A 372 -21.57 1.44 22.54
C GLU A 372 -21.48 -0.02 22.06
N SER A 373 -21.97 -0.28 20.84
CA SER A 373 -21.94 -1.61 20.23
C SER A 373 -20.52 -2.00 19.84
N ALA A 374 -19.74 -1.04 19.32
CA ALA A 374 -18.33 -1.21 19.02
C ALA A 374 -17.56 -1.61 20.27
N VAL A 375 -17.65 -0.84 21.35
CA VAL A 375 -16.96 -1.12 22.63
C VAL A 375 -17.30 -2.51 23.17
N LYS A 376 -18.56 -2.95 23.05
CA LYS A 376 -18.97 -4.30 23.47
C LYS A 376 -18.28 -5.41 22.68
N ALA A 377 -18.18 -5.26 21.36
CA ALA A 377 -17.50 -6.23 20.48
C ALA A 377 -15.98 -6.19 20.66
N LEU A 378 -15.40 -4.99 20.64
CA LEU A 378 -13.96 -4.76 20.83
C LEU A 378 -13.48 -5.26 22.19
N ARG A 379 -14.28 -5.12 23.25
CA ARG A 379 -13.96 -5.69 24.57
C ARG A 379 -13.84 -7.21 24.53
N LYS A 380 -14.66 -7.91 23.73
CA LYS A 380 -14.51 -9.36 23.54
C LYS A 380 -13.23 -9.70 22.78
N ALA A 381 -12.89 -8.94 21.74
CA ALA A 381 -11.62 -9.10 21.03
C ALA A 381 -10.43 -8.93 22.00
N LEU A 382 -10.44 -7.88 22.82
CA LEU A 382 -9.38 -7.58 23.79
C LEU A 382 -9.37 -8.51 25.02
N GLN A 383 -10.46 -9.24 25.30
CA GLN A 383 -10.45 -10.33 26.28
C GLN A 383 -9.71 -11.56 25.74
N ILE A 384 -9.77 -11.81 24.43
CA ILE A 384 -9.06 -12.92 23.76
C ILE A 384 -7.59 -12.55 23.54
N ASP A 385 -7.32 -11.37 23.00
CA ASP A 385 -5.98 -10.81 22.82
C ASP A 385 -5.93 -9.35 23.33
N PRO A 386 -5.42 -9.13 24.56
CA PRO A 386 -5.30 -7.80 25.15
C PRO A 386 -4.43 -6.79 24.38
N ASN A 387 -3.64 -7.28 23.43
CA ASN A 387 -2.71 -6.52 22.61
C ASN A 387 -3.14 -6.48 21.13
N HIS A 388 -4.39 -6.80 20.82
CA HIS A 388 -4.89 -6.74 19.45
C HIS A 388 -4.90 -5.29 18.93
N ALA A 389 -3.94 -4.96 18.07
CA ALA A 389 -3.65 -3.59 17.67
C ALA A 389 -4.84 -2.85 17.04
N SER A 390 -5.52 -3.48 16.07
CA SER A 390 -6.69 -2.87 15.41
C SER A 390 -7.84 -2.65 16.40
N ALA A 391 -8.06 -3.59 17.32
CA ALA A 391 -9.15 -3.44 18.29
C ALA A 391 -8.86 -2.34 19.32
N LEU A 392 -7.60 -2.16 19.73
CA LEU A 392 -7.19 -1.02 20.56
C LEU A 392 -7.34 0.32 19.81
N ALA A 393 -7.02 0.35 18.51
CA ALA A 393 -7.18 1.54 17.68
C ALA A 393 -8.66 1.94 17.52
N ASP A 394 -9.54 0.97 17.31
CA ASP A 394 -10.98 1.22 17.20
C ASP A 394 -11.58 1.62 18.57
N MET A 395 -11.09 1.06 19.69
CA MET A 395 -11.47 1.51 21.04
C MET A 395 -11.09 2.97 21.27
N ALA A 396 -9.91 3.37 20.80
CA ALA A 396 -9.49 4.77 20.86
C ALA A 396 -10.40 5.67 20.02
N MET A 397 -10.80 5.21 18.83
CA MET A 397 -11.73 5.94 17.97
C MET A 397 -13.08 6.14 18.66
N CYS A 398 -13.64 5.10 19.30
CA CYS A 398 -14.89 5.24 20.06
C CYS A 398 -14.76 6.23 21.23
N ALA A 399 -13.68 6.17 22.00
CA ALA A 399 -13.43 7.12 23.09
C ALA A 399 -13.27 8.55 22.57
N GLU A 400 -12.64 8.72 21.41
CA GLU A 400 -12.50 10.02 20.76
C GLU A 400 -13.87 10.60 20.32
N MET A 401 -14.75 9.76 19.76
CA MET A 401 -16.11 10.17 19.38
C MET A 401 -16.94 10.62 20.59
N GLU A 402 -16.71 10.01 21.75
CA GLU A 402 -17.35 10.37 23.02
C GLU A 402 -16.70 11.62 23.68
N GLY A 403 -15.63 12.16 23.10
CA GLY A 403 -14.89 13.31 23.62
C GLY A 403 -13.93 12.99 24.78
N ASP A 404 -13.76 11.71 25.13
CA ASP A 404 -12.80 11.28 26.14
C ASP A 404 -11.39 11.11 25.54
N TYR A 405 -10.77 12.25 25.23
CA TYR A 405 -9.45 12.29 24.59
C TYR A 405 -8.34 11.66 25.44
N THR A 406 -8.49 11.64 26.77
CA THR A 406 -7.48 11.02 27.66
C THR A 406 -7.52 9.50 27.54
N VAL A 407 -8.72 8.90 27.57
CA VAL A 407 -8.89 7.46 27.35
C VAL A 407 -8.53 7.07 25.92
N ALA A 408 -8.92 7.88 24.93
CA ALA A 408 -8.54 7.68 23.54
C ALA A 408 -7.02 7.60 23.38
N LEU A 409 -6.27 8.57 23.94
CA LEU A 409 -4.80 8.59 23.88
C LEU A 409 -4.18 7.32 24.50
N SER A 410 -4.68 6.88 25.66
CA SER A 410 -4.19 5.66 26.32
C SER A 410 -4.37 4.40 25.45
N PHE A 411 -5.53 4.25 24.80
CA PHE A 411 -5.74 3.14 23.87
C PHE A 411 -4.84 3.22 22.65
N MET A 412 -4.61 4.42 22.11
CA MET A 412 -3.69 4.61 20.97
C MET A 412 -2.24 4.27 21.33
N GLU A 413 -1.76 4.64 22.52
CA GLU A 413 -0.41 4.26 23.00
C GLU A 413 -0.24 2.74 23.05
N ARG A 414 -1.24 2.04 23.61
CA ARG A 414 -1.25 0.58 23.65
C ARG A 414 -1.32 -0.02 22.25
N ALA A 415 -2.15 0.53 21.36
CA ALA A 415 -2.25 0.07 19.98
C ALA A 415 -0.91 0.22 19.25
N SER A 416 -0.24 1.36 19.40
CA SER A 416 1.05 1.63 18.76
C SER A 416 2.16 0.69 19.24
N THR A 417 2.15 0.28 20.51
CA THR A 417 3.16 -0.60 21.11
C THR A 417 2.90 -2.09 20.86
N SER A 418 1.64 -2.47 20.62
CA SER A 418 1.24 -3.87 20.45
C SER A 418 1.44 -4.44 19.04
N ILE A 419 1.76 -3.60 18.06
CA ILE A 419 2.00 -4.03 16.69
C ILE A 419 3.35 -4.76 16.62
N SER A 420 3.29 -6.09 16.71
CA SER A 420 4.41 -6.96 16.39
C SER A 420 4.49 -7.16 14.86
N ILE A 421 5.63 -6.80 14.26
CA ILE A 421 5.89 -7.02 12.82
C ILE A 421 6.04 -8.53 12.58
N THR A 422 4.91 -9.22 12.47
CA THR A 422 4.87 -10.66 12.16
C THR A 422 5.05 -10.85 10.64
N PRO A 423 5.80 -11.86 10.14
CA PRO A 423 6.17 -11.95 8.72
C PRO A 423 5.07 -12.38 7.74
N ILE A 424 3.78 -12.23 8.09
CA ILE A 424 2.66 -12.57 7.19
C ILE A 424 2.33 -11.37 6.30
N LYS A 425 2.58 -11.51 4.99
CA LYS A 425 2.48 -10.45 3.98
C LYS A 425 1.11 -9.75 3.89
N GLN A 426 0.02 -10.42 4.24
CA GLN A 426 -1.35 -9.89 4.05
C GLN A 426 -1.74 -8.83 5.09
N ILE A 427 -1.18 -8.86 6.30
CA ILE A 427 -1.58 -7.96 7.41
C ILE A 427 -0.52 -6.87 7.67
N ARG A 428 0.72 -7.07 7.21
CA ARG A 428 1.83 -6.11 7.41
C ARG A 428 1.52 -4.71 6.87
N GLY A 429 0.83 -4.60 5.74
CA GLY A 429 0.43 -3.32 5.17
C GLY A 429 -0.59 -2.58 6.03
N LEU A 430 -1.63 -3.30 6.49
CA LEU A 430 -2.70 -2.74 7.33
C LEU A 430 -2.19 -2.34 8.72
N ASN A 431 -1.34 -3.16 9.35
CA ASN A 431 -0.77 -2.84 10.66
C ASN A 431 0.20 -1.65 10.61
N LEU A 432 1.05 -1.52 9.58
CA LEU A 432 1.92 -0.35 9.40
C LEU A 432 1.12 0.91 9.04
N MET A 433 0.05 0.76 8.27
CA MET A 433 -0.89 1.85 7.97
C MET A 433 -1.64 2.29 9.24
N HIS A 434 -2.09 1.37 10.08
CA HIS A 434 -2.67 1.67 11.39
C HIS A 434 -1.64 2.32 12.30
N GLN A 435 -0.40 1.83 12.38
CA GLN A 435 0.65 2.39 13.23
C GLN A 435 0.95 3.86 12.89
N SER A 436 1.09 4.18 11.60
CA SER A 436 1.34 5.55 11.13
C SER A 436 0.12 6.46 11.31
N ARG A 437 -1.10 5.95 11.07
CA ARG A 437 -2.35 6.68 11.31
C ARG A 437 -2.58 6.95 12.81
N ILE A 438 -2.38 5.94 13.66
CA ILE A 438 -2.57 6.01 15.11
C ILE A 438 -1.59 7.03 15.70
N ARG A 439 -0.30 6.97 15.38
CA ARG A 439 0.68 7.95 15.91
C ARG A 439 0.38 9.38 15.49
N ARG A 440 -0.01 9.59 14.22
CA ARG A 440 -0.46 10.91 13.76
C ARG A 440 -1.74 11.34 14.48
N ARG A 441 -2.67 10.41 14.74
CA ARG A 441 -3.90 10.70 15.49
C ARG A 441 -3.64 11.01 16.96
N MET A 442 -2.70 10.32 17.59
CA MET A 442 -2.27 10.57 18.98
C MET A 442 -1.77 12.00 19.17
N MET A 443 -1.05 12.56 18.20
CA MET A 443 -0.63 13.97 18.25
C MET A 443 -1.85 14.91 18.40
N PHE A 444 -2.90 14.72 17.60
CA PHE A 444 -4.11 15.53 17.68
C PHE A 444 -4.89 15.28 18.98
N VAL A 445 -5.05 14.02 19.37
CA VAL A 445 -5.78 13.65 20.59
C VAL A 445 -5.06 14.12 21.86
N ALA A 446 -3.72 14.12 21.86
CA ALA A 446 -2.93 14.67 22.96
C ALA A 446 -3.14 16.17 23.12
N ASP A 447 -3.25 16.93 22.03
CA ASP A 447 -3.57 18.37 22.07
C ASP A 447 -4.99 18.61 22.63
N LEU A 448 -5.98 17.85 22.14
CA LEU A 448 -7.36 17.91 22.64
C LEU A 448 -7.50 17.47 24.11
N ALA A 449 -6.59 16.61 24.58
CA ALA A 449 -6.49 16.22 25.99
C ALA A 449 -5.72 17.23 26.86
N GLY A 450 -5.25 18.35 26.30
CA GLY A 450 -4.42 19.34 27.00
C GLY A 450 -2.99 18.88 27.31
N GLN A 451 -2.52 17.80 26.67
CA GLN A 451 -1.18 17.24 26.84
C GLN A 451 -0.20 17.79 25.79
N GLU A 452 0.07 19.09 25.82
CA GLU A 452 0.89 19.77 24.81
C GLU A 452 2.30 19.16 24.67
N THR A 453 2.95 18.76 25.76
CA THR A 453 4.29 18.15 25.72
C THR A 453 4.28 16.81 24.99
N THR A 454 3.27 15.98 25.25
CA THR A 454 3.06 14.69 24.57
C THR A 454 2.76 14.90 23.09
N SER A 455 1.89 15.86 22.76
CA SER A 455 1.61 16.25 21.37
C SER A 455 2.88 16.66 20.63
N ARG A 456 3.74 17.50 21.22
CA ARG A 456 5.02 17.92 20.64
C ARG A 456 6.00 16.76 20.46
N ALA A 457 6.09 15.85 21.43
CA ALA A 457 6.94 14.67 21.32
C ALA A 457 6.46 13.75 20.18
N LEU A 458 5.15 13.49 20.12
CA LEU A 458 4.52 12.69 19.07
C LEU A 458 4.61 13.35 17.70
N GLN A 459 4.56 14.67 17.61
CA GLN A 459 4.80 15.39 16.37
C GLN A 459 6.21 15.11 15.85
N ARG A 460 7.24 15.24 16.69
CA ARG A 460 8.62 14.90 16.35
C ARG A 460 8.79 13.43 15.96
N GLU A 461 8.05 12.51 16.59
CA GLU A 461 8.13 11.07 16.28
C GLU A 461 7.30 10.62 15.07
N ALA A 462 6.11 11.18 14.86
CA ALA A 462 5.17 10.84 13.78
C ALA A 462 5.67 11.33 12.41
N ILE A 463 6.66 12.23 12.43
CA ILE A 463 7.57 12.53 11.33
C ILE A 463 8.49 11.32 11.11
N HIS A 464 7.89 10.17 10.82
CA HIS A 464 8.65 8.97 10.51
C HIS A 464 9.30 9.19 9.15
N ARG A 465 10.60 9.52 9.17
CA ARG A 465 11.41 9.65 7.97
C ARG A 465 11.49 8.29 7.30
N THR A 466 10.63 8.06 6.30
CA THR A 466 10.96 6.99 5.36
C THR A 466 12.27 7.42 4.70
N PRO A 467 13.36 6.64 4.83
CA PRO A 467 14.64 7.09 4.32
C PRO A 467 14.56 7.25 2.81
N LEU A 468 15.15 8.32 2.29
CA LEU A 468 15.38 8.45 0.86
C LEU A 468 16.52 7.48 0.49
N HIS A 469 16.25 6.57 -0.44
CA HIS A 469 17.22 5.61 -0.94
C HIS A 469 17.52 5.91 -2.40
N LEU A 470 18.57 6.72 -2.60
CA LEU A 470 19.09 7.12 -3.91
C LEU A 470 20.31 6.27 -4.29
N PRO A 471 20.64 6.12 -5.58
CA PRO A 471 21.75 5.30 -6.06
C PRO A 471 23.15 5.90 -5.75
N TYR A 472 23.20 6.96 -4.95
CA TYR A 472 24.41 7.67 -4.55
C TYR A 472 24.26 8.24 -3.13
N ARG A 473 25.39 8.66 -2.55
CA ARG A 473 25.38 9.38 -1.27
C ARG A 473 24.91 10.81 -1.51
N PHE A 474 24.02 11.29 -0.66
CA PHE A 474 23.48 12.64 -0.71
C PHE A 474 23.42 13.23 0.71
N SER A 475 23.30 14.55 0.78
CA SER A 475 23.04 15.26 2.03
C SER A 475 21.58 15.68 2.07
N GLU A 476 20.94 15.51 3.21
CA GLU A 476 19.56 15.96 3.43
C GLU A 476 19.55 17.03 4.51
N TRP A 477 18.96 18.19 4.21
CA TRP A 477 18.92 19.34 5.10
C TRP A 477 18.15 18.99 6.37
N GLN A 478 18.78 19.23 7.51
CA GLN A 478 18.21 19.04 8.85
C GLN A 478 18.08 20.38 9.55
N SER A 479 19.17 21.14 9.49
CA SER A 479 19.28 22.51 9.93
C SER A 479 20.53 23.17 9.31
N GLY A 480 20.84 24.42 9.68
CA GLY A 480 21.83 25.28 9.05
C GLY A 480 21.31 26.14 7.87
N SER A 481 22.09 27.17 7.52
CA SER A 481 21.82 28.00 6.34
C SER A 481 21.96 27.17 5.05
N LEU A 482 21.19 27.53 4.01
CA LEU A 482 21.27 27.00 2.65
C LEU A 482 22.02 27.95 1.70
N ASP A 483 22.68 28.98 2.23
CA ASP A 483 23.36 30.00 1.42
C ASP A 483 24.45 29.39 0.53
N GLY A 484 24.43 29.75 -0.74
CA GLY A 484 25.37 29.27 -1.76
C GLY A 484 25.21 27.81 -2.17
N LYS A 485 24.23 27.07 -1.61
CA LYS A 485 23.98 25.66 -1.93
C LYS A 485 23.05 25.50 -3.12
N SER A 486 23.29 24.49 -3.96
CA SER A 486 22.27 23.97 -4.86
C SER A 486 21.34 23.00 -4.11
N VAL A 487 20.03 23.17 -4.27
CA VAL A 487 19.02 22.49 -3.44
C VAL A 487 17.94 21.87 -4.31
N VAL A 488 17.58 20.61 -4.03
CA VAL A 488 16.33 19.99 -4.50
C VAL A 488 15.33 19.96 -3.33
N ALA A 489 14.25 20.73 -3.42
CA ALA A 489 13.12 20.70 -2.51
C ALA A 489 12.08 19.67 -2.99
N LEU A 490 11.94 18.59 -2.22
CA LEU A 490 11.07 17.46 -2.54
C LEU A 490 9.69 17.61 -1.91
N SER A 491 8.64 17.67 -2.70
CA SER A 491 7.26 17.56 -2.23
C SER A 491 6.94 16.11 -1.89
N THR A 492 6.62 15.83 -0.62
CA THR A 492 6.39 14.48 -0.11
C THR A 492 5.01 14.26 0.51
N LEU A 493 4.20 15.32 0.56
CA LEU A 493 2.90 15.37 1.22
C LEU A 493 1.80 15.72 0.19
N GLY A 494 0.56 15.95 0.64
CA GLY A 494 -0.54 16.23 -0.29
C GLY A 494 -0.47 17.63 -0.89
N VAL A 495 -1.25 17.88 -1.94
CA VAL A 495 -1.31 19.17 -2.65
C VAL A 495 -1.52 20.36 -1.72
N GLY A 496 -2.43 20.25 -0.73
CA GLY A 496 -2.64 21.32 0.26
C GLY A 496 -1.39 21.58 1.11
N ASP A 497 -0.64 20.55 1.48
CA ASP A 497 0.61 20.72 2.22
C ASP A 497 1.68 21.40 1.34
N GLU A 498 1.76 21.05 0.05
CA GLU A 498 2.68 21.69 -0.90
C GLU A 498 2.42 23.20 -1.02
N ILE A 499 1.16 23.58 -1.16
CA ILE A 499 0.74 24.99 -1.15
C ILE A 499 1.13 25.63 0.18
N ARG A 500 0.81 24.98 1.31
CA ARG A 500 1.12 25.51 2.64
C ARG A 500 2.60 25.86 2.80
N TYR A 501 3.51 25.00 2.34
CA TYR A 501 4.96 25.24 2.50
C TYR A 501 5.54 26.32 1.60
N THR A 502 4.79 26.78 0.60
CA THR A 502 5.20 27.94 -0.19
C THR A 502 5.36 29.19 0.66
N CYS A 503 4.66 29.29 1.79
CA CYS A 503 4.82 30.41 2.73
C CYS A 503 6.24 30.51 3.32
N VAL A 504 7.02 29.42 3.30
CA VAL A 504 8.36 29.34 3.88
C VAL A 504 9.47 29.40 2.82
N TYR A 505 9.24 28.83 1.63
CA TYR A 505 10.30 28.64 0.64
C TYR A 505 11.07 29.90 0.24
N PRO A 506 10.43 31.05 -0.07
CA PRO A 506 11.15 32.26 -0.47
C PRO A 506 12.17 32.73 0.57
N ARG A 507 11.86 32.56 1.86
CA ARG A 507 12.74 32.99 2.96
C ARG A 507 13.81 31.95 3.27
N LEU A 508 13.46 30.67 3.22
CA LEU A 508 14.40 29.60 3.52
C LEU A 508 15.45 29.43 2.42
N LEU A 509 15.06 29.68 1.17
CA LEU A 509 15.86 29.41 -0.02
C LEU A 509 16.44 30.68 -0.65
N SER A 510 16.24 31.86 -0.06
CA SER A 510 16.67 33.15 -0.64
C SER A 510 18.17 33.23 -0.92
N GLY A 511 19.00 32.55 -0.13
CA GLY A 511 20.46 32.52 -0.31
C GLY A 511 20.97 31.31 -1.10
N ALA A 512 20.10 30.35 -1.45
CA ALA A 512 20.48 29.19 -2.22
C ALA A 512 20.92 29.61 -3.64
N LYS A 513 21.94 28.92 -4.17
CA LYS A 513 22.53 29.24 -5.47
C LYS A 513 21.64 28.80 -6.64
N ASP A 514 21.03 27.63 -6.51
CA ASP A 514 20.18 27.02 -7.53
C ASP A 514 19.15 26.14 -6.84
N VAL A 515 17.88 26.29 -7.16
CA VAL A 515 16.77 25.65 -6.44
C VAL A 515 15.87 24.91 -7.43
N TRP A 516 15.64 23.64 -7.15
CA TRP A 516 14.71 22.78 -7.88
C TRP A 516 13.57 22.40 -6.95
N LEU A 517 12.35 22.83 -7.25
CA LEU A 517 11.16 22.56 -6.44
C LEU A 517 10.26 21.57 -7.17
N THR A 518 10.12 20.38 -6.60
CA THR A 518 9.14 19.41 -7.11
C THR A 518 7.73 19.78 -6.63
N CYS A 519 6.71 19.64 -7.46
CA CYS A 519 5.31 19.91 -7.09
C CYS A 519 4.34 18.94 -7.77
N ASP A 520 3.05 18.99 -7.42
CA ASP A 520 1.99 18.28 -8.15
C ASP A 520 1.86 18.91 -9.55
N PRO A 521 1.67 18.13 -10.63
CA PRO A 521 1.53 18.67 -11.98
C PRO A 521 0.45 19.74 -12.10
N ARG A 522 -0.65 19.63 -11.33
CA ARG A 522 -1.74 20.62 -11.32
C ARG A 522 -1.34 21.98 -10.75
N LEU A 523 -0.24 22.03 -9.99
CA LEU A 523 0.31 23.27 -9.42
C LEU A 523 1.46 23.85 -10.27
N ALA A 524 1.91 23.18 -11.32
CA ALA A 524 3.17 23.52 -12.00
C ALA A 524 3.16 24.95 -12.57
N GLY A 525 2.08 25.36 -13.23
CA GLY A 525 1.95 26.73 -13.75
C GLY A 525 1.95 27.77 -12.64
N LEU A 526 1.18 27.53 -11.59
CA LEU A 526 1.02 28.42 -10.44
C LEU A 526 2.34 28.60 -9.70
N MET A 527 3.06 27.51 -9.44
CA MET A 527 4.38 27.54 -8.82
C MET A 527 5.40 28.26 -9.70
N THR A 528 5.36 28.05 -11.02
CA THR A 528 6.29 28.71 -11.97
C THR A 528 6.07 30.22 -12.00
N ARG A 529 4.82 30.68 -11.96
CA ARG A 529 4.52 32.12 -11.92
C ARG A 529 4.84 32.75 -10.57
N SER A 530 4.63 32.01 -9.48
CA SER A 530 4.84 32.50 -8.12
C SER A 530 6.31 32.52 -7.72
N PHE A 531 7.12 31.60 -8.26
CA PHE A 531 8.55 31.46 -7.96
C PHE A 531 9.38 31.34 -9.24
N PRO A 532 9.45 32.39 -10.08
CA PRO A 532 10.21 32.37 -11.32
C PRO A 532 11.72 32.13 -11.12
N GLU A 533 12.22 32.32 -9.90
CA GLU A 533 13.59 32.04 -9.50
C GLU A 533 13.87 30.55 -9.20
N PHE A 534 12.83 29.71 -9.08
CA PHE A 534 12.96 28.28 -8.83
C PHE A 534 12.71 27.47 -10.11
N ASN A 535 13.48 26.40 -10.29
CA ASN A 535 13.23 25.43 -11.34
C ASN A 535 12.10 24.48 -10.88
N ILE A 536 10.90 24.68 -11.39
CA ILE A 536 9.72 23.89 -11.01
C ILE A 536 9.71 22.55 -11.75
N MET A 537 9.54 21.47 -10.99
CA MET A 537 9.52 20.10 -11.50
C MET A 537 8.18 19.41 -11.20
N PRO A 538 7.28 19.26 -12.17
CA PRO A 538 6.04 18.52 -11.97
C PRO A 538 6.33 17.03 -11.73
N VAL A 539 5.87 16.50 -10.60
CA VAL A 539 6.08 15.10 -10.21
C VAL A 539 4.76 14.51 -9.73
N THR A 540 4.19 13.59 -10.50
CA THR A 540 2.98 12.83 -10.08
C THR A 540 3.33 11.88 -8.93
N ARG A 541 2.63 11.93 -7.81
CA ARG A 541 2.96 11.11 -6.61
C ARG A 541 1.86 10.11 -6.28
N GLU A 542 2.23 9.04 -5.58
CA GLU A 542 1.26 8.01 -5.17
C GLU A 542 0.66 8.37 -3.80
N PHE A 543 -0.62 8.68 -3.78
CA PHE A 543 -1.44 8.87 -2.60
C PHE A 543 -2.66 7.92 -2.66
N PRO A 544 -3.31 7.61 -1.52
CA PRO A 544 -4.61 6.95 -1.59
C PRO A 544 -5.50 7.75 -2.55
N GLY A 545 -6.21 7.10 -3.48
CA GLY A 545 -7.04 7.76 -4.51
C GLY A 545 -6.30 8.40 -5.70
N VAL A 546 -4.97 8.58 -5.64
CA VAL A 546 -4.13 9.07 -6.74
C VAL A 546 -2.94 8.14 -6.87
N LYS A 547 -3.02 7.10 -7.70
CA LYS A 547 -1.90 6.17 -7.87
C LYS A 547 -0.84 6.85 -8.76
N ALA A 548 0.44 6.81 -8.39
CA ALA A 548 1.51 7.17 -9.32
C ALA A 548 1.54 6.07 -10.40
N ARG A 549 0.95 6.40 -11.55
CA ARG A 549 0.65 5.46 -12.65
C ARG A 549 1.85 5.20 -13.57
N ARG A 550 3.05 5.68 -13.23
CA ARG A 550 4.28 5.51 -14.02
C ARG A 550 5.48 5.18 -13.14
N LEU A 551 5.83 3.90 -13.06
CA LEU A 551 7.04 3.44 -12.37
C LEU A 551 8.25 3.30 -13.32
N ASP A 552 8.04 3.47 -14.62
CA ASP A 552 9.05 3.49 -15.68
C ASP A 552 9.97 4.72 -15.62
N GLU A 553 9.44 5.89 -15.28
CA GLU A 553 10.21 7.10 -15.02
C GLU A 553 10.87 7.08 -13.62
N ARG A 554 10.93 5.94 -12.93
CA ARG A 554 11.32 5.83 -11.50
C ARG A 554 12.18 4.60 -11.21
N THR A 555 13.02 4.23 -12.17
CA THR A 555 13.89 3.06 -12.11
C THR A 555 15.09 3.25 -11.19
N LEU A 556 15.63 4.46 -11.09
CA LEU A 556 16.89 4.79 -10.41
C LEU A 556 16.76 4.82 -8.88
N ALA A 557 15.59 5.19 -8.35
CA ALA A 557 15.35 5.17 -6.91
C ALA A 557 15.33 3.72 -6.39
N GLN A 558 16.04 3.45 -5.28
CA GLN A 558 16.31 2.08 -4.81
C GLN A 558 15.20 1.48 -3.94
N SER A 559 14.29 2.32 -3.40
CA SER A 559 13.17 1.87 -2.57
C SER A 559 11.82 2.23 -3.18
N ILE A 560 10.82 1.36 -2.97
CA ILE A 560 9.43 1.62 -3.40
C ILE A 560 8.92 2.93 -2.83
N ALA A 561 9.23 3.25 -1.56
CA ALA A 561 8.78 4.48 -0.95
C ALA A 561 9.40 5.72 -1.58
N THR A 562 10.70 5.68 -1.95
CA THR A 562 11.35 6.78 -2.68
C THR A 562 10.76 6.94 -4.08
N ARG A 563 10.44 5.83 -4.77
CA ARG A 563 9.76 5.86 -6.07
C ARG A 563 8.38 6.50 -6.01
N LYS A 564 7.70 6.55 -4.85
CA LYS A 564 6.40 7.25 -4.74
C LYS A 564 6.52 8.76 -4.86
N ILE A 565 7.72 9.33 -4.63
CA ILE A 565 7.92 10.77 -4.48
C ILE A 565 9.03 11.35 -5.37
N VAL A 566 9.86 10.52 -6.00
CA VAL A 566 11.00 10.96 -6.84
C VAL A 566 10.97 10.24 -8.19
N THR A 567 11.15 10.98 -9.30
CA THR A 567 11.38 10.47 -10.66
C THR A 567 12.88 10.35 -10.95
N ASP A 568 13.23 9.61 -12.00
CA ASP A 568 14.60 9.44 -12.48
C ASP A 568 15.23 10.77 -12.87
N GLU A 569 14.46 11.70 -13.43
CA GLU A 569 14.89 13.07 -13.67
C GLU A 569 15.33 13.79 -12.38
N VAL A 570 14.51 13.71 -11.32
CA VAL A 570 14.87 14.27 -10.01
C VAL A 570 16.09 13.56 -9.42
N VAL A 571 16.22 12.24 -9.61
CA VAL A 571 17.42 11.49 -9.20
C VAL A 571 18.66 11.98 -9.95
N GLU A 572 18.58 12.22 -11.25
CA GLU A 572 19.72 12.67 -12.04
C GLU A 572 20.14 14.11 -11.71
N ILE A 573 19.19 15.04 -11.60
CA ILE A 573 19.46 16.41 -11.13
C ILE A 573 20.09 16.37 -9.73
N GLY A 574 19.54 15.53 -8.86
CA GLY A 574 20.00 15.29 -7.51
C GLY A 574 21.47 14.85 -7.37
N ARG A 575 22.09 14.32 -8.44
CA ARG A 575 23.54 13.99 -8.43
C ARG A 575 24.43 15.23 -8.40
N SER A 576 23.91 16.35 -8.87
CA SER A 576 24.65 17.60 -9.05
C SER A 576 24.36 18.64 -7.97
N VAL A 577 23.42 18.37 -7.08
CA VAL A 577 23.03 19.30 -6.01
C VAL A 577 23.76 19.03 -4.70
N ASP A 578 23.97 20.09 -3.91
CA ASP A 578 24.60 19.99 -2.61
C ASP A 578 23.67 19.36 -1.55
N MET A 579 22.35 19.58 -1.68
CA MET A 579 21.40 19.31 -0.61
C MET A 579 20.01 18.93 -1.11
N PHE A 580 19.38 17.94 -0.46
CA PHE A 580 17.95 17.68 -0.55
C PHE A 580 17.20 18.31 0.63
N LEU A 581 16.08 18.97 0.38
CA LEU A 581 15.19 19.52 1.38
C LEU A 581 13.84 18.79 1.31
N ARG A 582 13.35 18.26 2.44
CA ARG A 582 11.96 17.78 2.55
C ARG A 582 11.14 18.71 3.44
N PRO A 583 9.88 19.03 3.10
CA PRO A 583 9.00 19.85 3.92
C PRO A 583 8.84 19.29 5.34
N ILE A 584 8.93 17.97 5.48
CA ILE A 584 8.85 17.31 6.78
C ILE A 584 9.98 17.74 7.74
N ASN A 585 11.14 18.15 7.22
CA ASN A 585 12.27 18.62 8.02
C ASN A 585 12.01 20.03 8.58
N LEU A 586 11.04 20.78 8.02
CA LEU A 586 10.64 22.09 8.54
C LEU A 586 9.95 21.97 9.90
N PHE A 587 9.29 20.84 10.19
CA PHE A 587 8.68 20.58 11.49
C PHE A 587 9.71 20.25 12.60
N GLU A 588 10.89 19.74 12.22
CA GLU A 588 11.95 19.33 13.15
C GLU A 588 13.03 20.41 13.34
N ALA A 589 12.84 21.59 12.75
CA ALA A 589 13.77 22.72 12.81
C ALA A 589 13.82 23.38 14.20
N ASP A 590 13.96 22.59 15.27
CA ASP A 590 14.28 23.00 16.64
C ASP A 590 15.78 23.33 16.83
N ALA A 591 16.52 23.57 15.73
CA ALA A 591 17.97 23.77 15.71
C ALA A 591 18.41 25.16 15.19
N PHE A 592 17.51 26.14 15.13
CA PHE A 592 17.79 27.47 14.56
C PHE A 592 17.46 28.63 15.48
N GLY A 593 18.18 29.75 15.29
CA GLY A 593 17.86 31.04 15.88
C GLY A 593 16.51 31.57 15.41
N ASN A 594 15.48 31.32 16.21
CA ASN A 594 14.22 32.05 16.38
C ASN A 594 14.08 33.35 15.59
N HIS A 595 13.35 33.37 14.46
CA HIS A 595 12.37 34.42 14.09
C HIS A 595 11.78 34.28 12.67
N LEU A 596 12.54 33.83 11.66
CA LEU A 596 12.13 33.96 10.25
C LEU A 596 11.14 32.88 9.75
N LEU A 597 11.22 31.65 10.26
CA LEU A 597 10.30 30.57 9.89
C LEU A 597 8.94 30.67 10.60
N HIS A 598 8.86 31.52 11.64
CA HIS A 598 7.71 31.69 12.51
C HIS A 598 6.90 32.96 12.21
N GLN A 599 6.95 33.45 10.98
CA GLN A 599 6.16 34.60 10.59
C GLN A 599 5.28 34.21 9.42
N SER A 600 3.98 34.41 9.55
CA SER A 600 3.06 34.25 8.43
C SER A 600 3.37 35.32 7.38
N PRO A 601 3.39 34.98 6.08
CA PRO A 601 3.63 35.96 5.03
C PRO A 601 2.55 37.04 5.12
N GLN A 602 2.94 38.32 5.04
CA GLN A 602 2.00 39.44 5.10
C GLN A 602 1.39 39.77 3.73
N GLU A 603 2.05 39.32 2.67
CA GLU A 603 1.65 39.53 1.29
C GLU A 603 1.26 38.18 0.65
N PRO A 604 0.45 38.19 -0.42
CA PRO A 604 0.17 37.00 -1.22
C PRO A 604 1.47 36.33 -1.70
N VAL A 605 1.53 35.01 -1.57
CA VAL A 605 2.70 34.20 -1.95
C VAL A 605 2.47 33.54 -3.31
N LEU A 606 1.22 33.27 -3.66
CA LEU A 606 0.84 32.65 -4.93
C LEU A 606 0.28 33.68 -5.91
N ILE A 607 0.72 33.59 -7.16
CA ILE A 607 0.33 34.47 -8.25
C ILE A 607 -0.60 33.71 -9.22
N PRO A 608 -1.92 33.93 -9.17
CA PRO A 608 -2.87 33.28 -10.07
C PRO A 608 -2.64 33.70 -11.52
N ASP A 609 -3.22 32.97 -12.47
CA ASP A 609 -3.26 33.41 -13.87
C ASP A 609 -4.02 34.74 -13.98
N PRO A 610 -3.37 35.84 -14.43
CA PRO A 610 -3.99 37.15 -14.45
C PRO A 610 -5.15 37.25 -15.45
N THR A 611 -5.12 36.48 -16.54
CA THR A 611 -6.19 36.48 -17.56
C THR A 611 -7.44 35.84 -16.98
N ARG A 612 -7.29 34.65 -16.38
CA ARG A 612 -8.39 33.93 -15.74
C ARG A 612 -8.94 34.68 -14.54
N ALA A 613 -8.06 35.29 -13.74
CA ALA A 613 -8.45 36.12 -12.62
C ALA A 613 -9.30 37.31 -13.08
N GLN A 614 -8.95 37.95 -14.19
CA GLN A 614 -9.74 39.04 -14.76
C GLN A 614 -11.10 38.54 -15.29
N GLU A 615 -11.15 37.40 -15.98
CA GLU A 615 -12.40 36.79 -16.45
C GLU A 615 -13.37 36.48 -15.30
N PHE A 616 -12.86 35.90 -14.21
CA PHE A 616 -13.65 35.69 -12.99
C PHE A 616 -14.08 37.02 -12.36
N ASN A 617 -13.20 38.01 -12.31
CA ASN A 617 -13.53 39.33 -11.75
C ASN A 617 -14.70 39.99 -12.48
N ASP A 618 -14.68 39.95 -13.82
CA ASP A 618 -15.71 40.56 -14.66
C ASP A 618 -17.06 39.85 -14.45
N HIS A 619 -17.06 38.51 -14.44
CA HIS A 619 -18.26 37.71 -14.18
C HIS A 619 -18.82 37.93 -12.77
N LEU A 620 -17.95 37.93 -11.75
CA LEU A 620 -18.37 38.15 -10.36
C LEU A 620 -18.95 39.55 -10.15
N LYS A 621 -18.35 40.59 -10.74
CA LYS A 621 -18.88 41.96 -10.66
C LYS A 621 -20.27 42.10 -11.28
N GLU A 622 -20.51 41.42 -12.40
CA GLU A 622 -21.80 41.41 -13.08
C GLU A 622 -22.88 40.73 -12.21
N GLN A 623 -22.57 39.56 -11.64
CA GLN A 623 -23.55 38.77 -10.88
C GLN A 623 -23.77 39.27 -9.45
N ALA A 624 -22.72 39.77 -8.79
CA ALA A 624 -22.79 40.17 -7.39
C ALA A 624 -23.62 41.45 -7.16
N ASN A 625 -23.77 42.30 -8.17
CA ASN A 625 -24.47 43.59 -8.07
C ASN A 625 -24.02 44.45 -6.87
N GLY A 626 -22.70 44.45 -6.59
CA GLY A 626 -22.11 45.20 -5.49
C GLY A 626 -22.18 44.53 -4.11
N ARG A 627 -22.77 43.33 -4.02
CA ARG A 627 -22.68 42.47 -2.82
C ARG A 627 -21.28 41.89 -2.67
N LYS A 628 -20.89 41.56 -1.44
CA LYS A 628 -19.63 40.84 -1.17
C LYS A 628 -19.70 39.43 -1.74
N VAL A 629 -18.61 38.89 -2.25
CA VAL A 629 -18.56 37.54 -2.82
C VAL A 629 -17.77 36.60 -1.93
N ILE A 630 -18.42 35.52 -1.47
CA ILE A 630 -17.87 34.57 -0.49
C ILE A 630 -17.75 33.18 -1.10
N GLY A 631 -16.55 32.60 -1.09
CA GLY A 631 -16.32 31.21 -1.51
C GLY A 631 -16.61 30.21 -0.38
N LEU A 632 -17.17 29.05 -0.72
CA LEU A 632 -17.57 28.02 0.26
C LEU A 632 -16.90 26.67 0.01
N SER A 633 -16.26 26.09 1.04
CA SER A 633 -15.75 24.71 1.05
C SER A 633 -15.87 24.08 2.44
N TRP A 634 -16.87 23.23 2.66
CA TRP A 634 -17.27 22.76 3.99
C TRP A 634 -16.77 21.35 4.36
N ARG A 635 -16.33 20.56 3.38
CA ARG A 635 -15.92 19.16 3.60
C ARG A 635 -14.80 18.68 2.67
N GLY A 636 -14.15 17.59 3.05
CA GLY A 636 -13.23 16.89 2.16
C GLY A 636 -14.00 15.99 1.18
N GLY A 637 -13.40 15.63 0.04
CA GLY A 637 -13.99 14.65 -0.90
C GLY A 637 -13.97 13.19 -0.41
N ARG A 638 -13.70 12.94 0.88
CA ARG A 638 -13.75 11.60 1.49
C ARG A 638 -14.65 11.60 2.70
N LEU A 639 -15.78 10.93 2.58
CA LEU A 639 -16.88 10.97 3.54
C LEU A 639 -16.86 9.80 4.53
N THR A 640 -15.68 9.43 5.07
CA THR A 640 -15.64 8.42 6.14
C THR A 640 -16.18 9.04 7.43
N TYR A 641 -16.84 8.26 8.28
CA TYR A 641 -17.35 8.76 9.57
C TYR A 641 -16.27 9.50 10.38
N SER A 642 -15.07 8.91 10.47
CA SER A 642 -13.91 9.50 11.17
C SER A 642 -13.50 10.89 10.64
N ARG A 643 -13.87 11.23 9.40
CA ARG A 643 -13.66 12.56 8.80
C ARG A 643 -14.89 13.43 8.96
N ASN A 644 -16.09 12.89 8.75
CA ASN A 644 -17.36 13.61 8.84
C ASN A 644 -17.63 14.19 10.23
N VAL A 645 -17.12 13.56 11.30
CA VAL A 645 -17.17 14.14 12.65
C VAL A 645 -16.48 15.50 12.76
N HIS A 646 -15.59 15.83 11.82
CA HIS A 646 -14.90 17.12 11.77
C HIS A 646 -15.63 18.15 10.90
N TYR A 647 -16.53 17.73 10.01
CA TYR A 647 -17.21 18.64 9.08
C TYR A 647 -18.57 19.05 9.62
N PHE A 648 -19.04 20.20 9.14
CA PHE A 648 -20.43 20.62 9.29
C PHE A 648 -21.20 20.16 8.06
N ASP A 649 -22.44 19.73 8.26
CA ASP A 649 -23.38 19.62 7.15
C ASP A 649 -23.66 21.02 6.60
N ILE A 650 -23.77 21.16 5.28
CA ILE A 650 -24.00 22.46 4.63
C ILE A 650 -25.29 23.13 5.14
N LYS A 651 -26.31 22.35 5.53
CA LYS A 651 -27.54 22.86 6.13
C LYS A 651 -27.29 23.55 7.47
N GLN A 652 -26.25 23.15 8.21
CA GLN A 652 -25.86 23.83 9.45
C GLN A 652 -25.24 25.21 9.19
N TRP A 653 -24.79 25.52 7.97
CA TRP A 653 -24.26 26.83 7.61
C TRP A 653 -25.36 27.85 7.33
N GLN A 654 -26.63 27.46 7.39
CA GLN A 654 -27.77 28.35 7.10
C GLN A 654 -27.65 29.75 7.74
N PRO A 655 -27.26 29.93 9.03
CA PRO A 655 -27.11 31.27 9.60
C PRO A 655 -26.10 32.16 8.86
N ILE A 656 -25.03 31.56 8.32
CA ILE A 656 -24.03 32.25 7.50
C ILE A 656 -24.62 32.62 6.13
N LEU A 657 -25.37 31.68 5.53
CA LEU A 657 -25.97 31.81 4.20
C LEU A 657 -27.18 32.75 4.16
N GLU A 658 -27.76 33.09 5.31
CA GLU A 658 -28.86 34.06 5.44
C GLU A 658 -28.41 35.51 5.28
N ASN A 659 -27.10 35.78 5.19
CA ASN A 659 -26.61 37.14 4.92
C ASN A 659 -27.04 37.64 3.54
N SER A 660 -27.93 38.63 3.50
CA SER A 660 -28.48 39.24 2.29
C SER A 660 -27.47 40.11 1.52
N ASP A 661 -26.41 40.56 2.20
CA ASP A 661 -25.42 41.49 1.66
C ASP A 661 -24.24 40.76 0.97
N ALA A 662 -24.32 39.42 0.91
CA ALA A 662 -23.33 38.56 0.28
C ALA A 662 -23.93 37.65 -0.81
N CYS A 663 -23.14 37.45 -1.86
CA CYS A 663 -23.26 36.36 -2.82
C CYS A 663 -22.26 35.25 -2.47
N PHE A 664 -22.56 34.02 -2.88
CA PHE A 664 -21.79 32.84 -2.54
C PHE A 664 -21.38 32.07 -3.79
N VAL A 665 -20.14 31.58 -3.78
CA VAL A 665 -19.52 30.81 -4.86
C VAL A 665 -19.17 29.42 -4.33
N ASN A 666 -19.48 28.39 -5.12
CA ASN A 666 -19.09 27.03 -4.78
C ASN A 666 -17.58 26.81 -5.03
N LEU A 667 -16.84 26.42 -3.98
CA LEU A 667 -15.47 25.91 -4.08
C LEU A 667 -15.36 24.45 -3.60
N GLN A 668 -16.49 23.80 -3.28
CA GLN A 668 -16.54 22.42 -2.83
C GLN A 668 -16.44 21.46 -4.02
N TYR A 669 -15.30 20.78 -4.10
CA TYR A 669 -15.12 19.65 -5.01
C TYR A 669 -15.86 18.40 -4.52
N ALA A 670 -16.20 17.50 -5.44
CA ALA A 670 -16.96 16.29 -5.16
C ALA A 670 -18.25 16.56 -4.37
N ILE A 671 -18.97 17.62 -4.77
CA ILE A 671 -20.29 17.97 -4.25
C ILE A 671 -21.34 16.96 -4.76
N GLU A 672 -22.32 16.64 -3.92
CA GLU A 672 -23.46 15.81 -4.34
C GLU A 672 -24.55 16.70 -4.96
N GLU A 673 -25.30 16.19 -5.93
CA GLU A 673 -26.35 16.98 -6.62
C GLU A 673 -27.41 17.51 -5.64
N GLU A 674 -27.73 16.74 -4.59
CA GLU A 674 -28.68 17.17 -3.54
C GLU A 674 -28.18 18.39 -2.75
N GLU A 675 -26.88 18.46 -2.43
CA GLU A 675 -26.29 19.63 -1.75
C GLU A 675 -26.32 20.85 -2.67
N LEU A 676 -26.06 20.65 -3.96
CA LEU A 676 -26.03 21.73 -4.95
C LEU A 676 -27.43 22.30 -5.19
N ASP A 677 -28.44 21.43 -5.32
CA ASP A 677 -29.84 21.84 -5.45
C ASP A 677 -30.34 22.59 -4.21
N TRP A 678 -29.95 22.15 -3.01
CA TRP A 678 -30.27 22.86 -1.77
C TRP A 678 -29.64 24.26 -1.72
N LEU A 679 -28.39 24.42 -2.16
CA LEU A 679 -27.74 25.74 -2.24
C LEU A 679 -28.47 26.66 -3.23
N ARG A 680 -28.83 26.16 -4.42
CA ARG A 680 -29.61 26.92 -5.41
C ARG A 680 -30.95 27.39 -4.84
N GLU A 681 -31.63 26.54 -4.08
CA GLU A 681 -32.90 26.88 -3.42
C GLU A 681 -32.73 27.96 -2.34
N VAL A 682 -31.75 27.80 -1.44
CA VAL A 682 -31.56 28.69 -0.28
C VAL A 682 -30.98 30.05 -0.68
N LEU A 683 -30.08 30.08 -1.66
CA LEU A 683 -29.37 31.29 -2.05
C LEU A 683 -30.04 32.02 -3.21
N GLY A 684 -30.72 31.31 -4.12
CA GLY A 684 -31.34 31.87 -5.31
C GLY A 684 -30.33 32.66 -6.15
N GLU A 685 -30.67 33.90 -6.49
CA GLU A 685 -29.80 34.83 -7.25
C GLU A 685 -28.46 35.18 -6.56
N ARG A 686 -28.29 34.84 -5.27
CA ARG A 686 -27.04 35.04 -4.54
C ARG A 686 -26.03 33.92 -4.79
N PHE A 687 -26.43 32.82 -5.42
CA PHE A 687 -25.52 31.74 -5.77
C PHE A 687 -24.90 31.95 -7.14
N ILE A 688 -23.57 31.97 -7.21
CA ILE A 688 -22.81 32.17 -8.44
C ILE A 688 -22.05 30.87 -8.73
N GLU A 689 -22.33 30.28 -9.90
CA GLU A 689 -21.78 28.99 -10.31
C GLU A 689 -20.83 29.12 -11.50
N PHE A 690 -19.80 28.27 -11.51
CA PHE A 690 -18.86 28.12 -12.62
C PHE A 690 -18.84 26.65 -13.06
N PRO A 691 -19.86 26.19 -13.83
CA PRO A 691 -20.01 24.76 -14.17
C PRO A 691 -18.85 24.22 -15.01
N ASP A 692 -18.17 25.08 -15.76
CA ASP A 692 -17.02 24.72 -16.59
C ASP A 692 -15.69 24.67 -15.80
N LEU A 693 -15.68 25.06 -14.52
CA LEU A 693 -14.49 25.01 -13.67
C LEU A 693 -14.41 23.67 -12.94
N ASP A 694 -13.39 22.87 -13.26
CA ASP A 694 -13.10 21.64 -12.53
C ASP A 694 -12.51 21.95 -11.14
N LEU A 695 -13.35 21.89 -10.11
CA LEU A 695 -12.96 22.17 -8.72
C LEU A 695 -12.02 21.12 -8.11
N PHE A 696 -11.71 20.02 -8.81
CA PHE A 696 -10.77 19.00 -8.35
C PHE A 696 -9.41 19.08 -9.06
N ASP A 697 -9.38 19.19 -10.40
CA ASP A 697 -8.14 19.14 -11.17
C ASP A 697 -7.63 20.51 -11.64
N ASP A 698 -8.49 21.52 -11.77
CA ASP A 698 -8.11 22.85 -12.24
C ASP A 698 -7.70 23.79 -11.09
N MET A 699 -6.57 23.47 -10.45
CA MET A 699 -6.02 24.27 -9.35
C MET A 699 -5.69 25.72 -9.78
N GLU A 700 -5.36 25.92 -11.04
CA GLU A 700 -5.12 27.24 -11.64
C GLU A 700 -6.39 28.10 -11.63
N GLY A 701 -7.50 27.53 -12.07
CA GLY A 701 -8.80 28.18 -12.08
C GLY A 701 -9.31 28.46 -10.69
N ILE A 702 -9.14 27.51 -9.76
CA ILE A 702 -9.52 27.69 -8.36
C ILE A 702 -8.70 28.82 -7.73
N ALA A 703 -7.38 28.87 -7.95
CA ALA A 703 -6.53 29.94 -7.44
C ALA A 703 -6.93 31.31 -8.01
N ALA A 704 -7.18 31.39 -9.33
CA ALA A 704 -7.66 32.59 -9.99
C ALA A 704 -9.01 33.05 -9.44
N LEU A 705 -9.98 32.15 -9.31
CA LEU A 705 -11.29 32.45 -8.72
C LEU A 705 -11.16 32.93 -7.28
N CYS A 706 -10.39 32.22 -6.45
CA CYS A 706 -10.17 32.59 -5.05
C CYS A 706 -9.63 34.01 -4.92
N SER A 707 -8.68 34.41 -5.76
CA SER A 707 -8.05 35.74 -5.73
C SER A 707 -9.02 36.90 -5.98
N GLN A 708 -10.22 36.61 -6.47
CA GLN A 708 -11.26 37.60 -6.76
C GLN A 708 -12.37 37.64 -5.71
N LEU A 709 -12.31 36.82 -4.67
CA LEU A 709 -13.31 36.77 -3.61
C LEU A 709 -13.01 37.79 -2.51
N ASP A 710 -14.05 38.29 -1.85
CA ASP A 710 -13.91 39.13 -0.65
C ASP A 710 -13.54 38.28 0.59
N LEU A 711 -14.05 37.04 0.64
CA LEU A 711 -13.79 36.08 1.71
C LEU A 711 -13.88 34.65 1.16
N SER A 712 -13.05 33.74 1.67
CA SER A 712 -13.25 32.30 1.54
C SER A 712 -13.60 31.71 2.91
N ILE A 713 -14.60 30.86 2.99
CA ILE A 713 -14.90 30.06 4.19
C ILE A 713 -14.63 28.62 3.84
N ALA A 714 -13.57 28.07 4.42
CA ALA A 714 -13.05 26.78 4.03
C ALA A 714 -12.60 25.94 5.24
N ILE A 715 -12.44 24.64 5.01
CA ILE A 715 -11.81 23.70 5.95
C ILE A 715 -10.35 23.40 5.54
N CYS A 716 -9.62 22.57 6.28
CA CYS A 716 -8.25 22.18 5.89
C CYS A 716 -8.25 21.27 4.63
N THR A 717 -8.29 21.92 3.47
CA THR A 717 -8.22 21.38 2.11
C THR A 717 -7.32 22.26 1.25
N SER A 718 -7.00 21.83 0.03
CA SER A 718 -6.28 22.66 -0.95
C SER A 718 -6.96 24.00 -1.21
N VAL A 719 -8.29 24.09 -1.13
CA VAL A 719 -9.04 25.34 -1.32
C VAL A 719 -8.68 26.39 -0.27
N LEU A 720 -8.63 25.99 1.01
CA LEU A 720 -8.21 26.92 2.07
C LEU A 720 -6.79 27.40 1.85
N GLU A 721 -5.88 26.50 1.50
CA GLU A 721 -4.47 26.83 1.25
C GLU A 721 -4.29 27.74 0.03
N LEU A 722 -5.03 27.49 -1.06
CA LEU A 722 -5.03 28.34 -2.26
C LEU A 722 -5.58 29.72 -1.95
N GLY A 723 -6.76 29.81 -1.31
CA GLY A 723 -7.38 31.09 -0.94
C GLY A 723 -6.44 31.92 -0.07
N CYS A 724 -5.83 31.31 0.94
CA CYS A 724 -4.85 31.99 1.77
C CYS A 724 -3.61 32.43 0.98
N GLY A 725 -3.08 31.54 0.14
CA GLY A 725 -1.85 31.75 -0.61
C GLY A 725 -1.94 32.86 -1.65
N VAL A 726 -3.11 33.03 -2.29
CA VAL A 726 -3.38 34.15 -3.22
C VAL A 726 -3.81 35.44 -2.50
N GLY A 727 -3.88 35.42 -1.17
CA GLY A 727 -4.15 36.59 -0.35
C GLY A 727 -5.62 36.84 0.00
N THR A 728 -6.53 35.95 -0.40
CA THR A 728 -7.94 36.05 -0.03
C THR A 728 -8.10 35.92 1.48
N PRO A 729 -8.76 36.86 2.17
CA PRO A 729 -9.18 36.65 3.54
C PRO A 729 -9.90 35.32 3.64
N THR A 730 -9.51 34.47 4.59
CA THR A 730 -10.04 33.11 4.70
C THR A 730 -10.46 32.82 6.14
N LEU A 731 -11.70 32.38 6.33
CA LEU A 731 -12.21 31.89 7.60
C LEU A 731 -12.10 30.37 7.62
N TYR A 732 -11.30 29.85 8.56
CA TYR A 732 -11.21 28.41 8.81
C TYR A 732 -12.31 27.95 9.76
N LEU A 733 -13.29 27.22 9.22
CA LEU A 733 -14.48 26.78 9.96
C LEU A 733 -14.60 25.25 9.94
N MET A 734 -14.25 24.59 11.05
CA MET A 734 -14.34 23.13 11.18
C MET A 734 -14.67 22.70 12.62
N ARG A 735 -15.32 21.54 12.81
CA ARG A 735 -15.57 20.98 14.16
C ARG A 735 -14.30 20.50 14.84
N SER A 736 -13.15 20.37 14.22
CA SER A 736 -11.92 20.10 14.98
C SER A 736 -10.84 21.06 14.56
N PRO A 737 -10.06 21.63 15.49
CA PRO A 737 -8.83 22.28 15.10
C PRO A 737 -7.89 21.18 14.59
N GLN A 738 -7.50 21.23 13.31
CA GLN A 738 -6.34 20.45 12.88
C GLN A 738 -5.09 21.11 13.44
N ALA A 739 -4.33 20.37 14.26
CA ALA A 739 -3.10 20.85 14.89
C ALA A 739 -2.05 21.36 13.89
N THR A 740 -2.16 20.99 12.60
CA THR A 740 -1.28 21.44 11.52
C THR A 740 -1.51 22.88 11.08
N HIS A 741 -2.72 23.45 11.29
CA HIS A 741 -2.96 24.89 11.11
C HIS A 741 -2.58 25.70 12.34
N THR A 742 -2.58 25.07 13.51
CA THR A 742 -2.03 25.62 14.75
C THR A 742 -0.55 25.25 14.91
N VAL A 743 0.21 25.07 13.81
CA VAL A 743 1.68 25.00 13.89
C VAL A 743 2.12 26.36 14.40
N ARG A 744 2.22 26.44 15.74
CA ARG A 744 2.38 27.68 16.50
C ARG A 744 3.70 28.32 16.12
N LEU A 745 3.60 29.32 15.26
CA LEU A 745 4.68 30.21 14.89
C LEU A 745 4.68 31.37 15.90
N ASN A 746 5.30 31.14 17.05
CA ASN A 746 5.61 32.13 18.09
C ASN A 746 4.44 32.87 18.74
N GLY A 747 3.62 32.16 19.53
CA GLY A 747 3.14 32.52 20.89
C GLY A 747 2.63 33.94 21.17
N ASN A 748 2.38 34.75 20.14
CA ASN A 748 1.96 36.13 20.28
C ASN A 748 0.45 36.14 20.21
N LEU A 749 -0.13 36.88 21.14
CA LEU A 749 -1.56 37.09 21.18
C LEU A 749 -1.94 37.96 19.98
N ASP A 750 -3.02 37.62 19.29
CA ASP A 750 -3.65 38.55 18.36
C ASP A 750 -4.11 39.82 19.10
N ARG A 751 -4.61 40.80 18.36
CA ARG A 751 -5.15 42.07 18.92
C ARG A 751 -6.29 41.88 19.93
N PHE A 752 -6.83 40.67 20.08
CA PHE A 752 -7.91 40.31 21.00
C PHE A 752 -7.42 39.46 22.19
N GLY A 753 -6.12 39.21 22.32
CA GLY A 753 -5.59 38.42 23.43
C GLY A 753 -5.69 36.91 23.22
N THR A 754 -5.86 36.43 21.98
CA THR A 754 -5.98 35.01 21.64
C THR A 754 -4.68 34.45 21.04
N GLN A 755 -4.17 33.34 21.59
CA GLN A 755 -3.02 32.59 21.05
C GLN A 755 -3.45 31.79 19.81
N GLN A 756 -3.54 32.41 18.64
CA GLN A 756 -3.75 31.68 17.38
C GLN A 756 -2.87 32.23 16.26
N ASP A 757 -1.71 31.60 16.08
CA ASP A 757 -0.83 31.83 14.94
C ASP A 757 -1.22 30.88 13.81
N SER A 758 -2.00 31.37 12.84
CA SER A 758 -2.22 30.67 11.58
C SER A 758 -0.95 30.71 10.72
N VAL A 759 -0.68 29.66 9.93
CA VAL A 759 0.40 29.62 8.93
C VAL A 759 0.29 30.78 7.92
N TRP A 760 -0.94 31.21 7.63
CA TRP A 760 -1.24 32.32 6.73
C TRP A 760 -1.80 33.50 7.51
N SER A 761 -1.31 34.72 7.24
CA SER A 761 -1.82 35.94 7.87
C SER A 761 -3.26 36.26 7.43
N SER A 762 -3.61 35.84 6.20
CA SER A 762 -4.95 35.97 5.60
C SER A 762 -5.96 35.00 6.20
N CYS A 763 -5.54 34.03 7.03
CA CYS A 763 -6.43 33.03 7.60
C CYS A 763 -6.78 33.32 9.06
N ARG A 764 -8.08 33.44 9.33
CA ARG A 764 -8.64 33.51 10.67
C ARG A 764 -9.21 32.14 11.06
N ILE A 765 -8.78 31.63 12.20
CA ILE A 765 -9.28 30.37 12.76
C ILE A 765 -10.34 30.69 13.82
N LEU A 766 -11.46 29.95 13.83
CA LEU A 766 -12.40 30.02 14.94
C LEU A 766 -12.04 28.93 15.98
N PRO A 767 -11.65 29.29 17.22
CA PRO A 767 -11.32 28.32 18.27
C PRO A 767 -12.55 27.50 18.65
N ARG A 768 -12.42 26.17 18.75
CA ARG A 768 -13.50 25.31 19.27
C ARG A 768 -13.35 24.94 20.76
N ILE A 769 -12.31 25.37 21.46
CA ILE A 769 -12.07 24.88 22.84
C ILE A 769 -13.30 25.19 23.72
N ASN A 770 -14.05 24.14 24.10
CA ASN A 770 -15.31 24.18 24.85
C ASN A 770 -16.51 24.89 24.19
N MET A 771 -16.59 24.93 22.86
CA MET A 771 -17.74 25.49 22.14
C MET A 771 -18.59 24.40 21.49
N ASP A 772 -19.91 24.55 21.57
CA ASP A 772 -20.85 23.73 20.79
C ASP A 772 -20.91 24.19 19.33
N ASP A 773 -21.47 23.34 18.47
CA ASP A 773 -21.57 23.59 17.03
C ASP A 773 -22.35 24.88 16.71
N LYS A 774 -23.40 25.17 17.48
CA LYS A 774 -24.23 26.36 17.27
C LYS A 774 -23.43 27.64 17.51
N THR A 775 -22.72 27.70 18.63
CA THR A 775 -21.89 28.85 19.00
C THR A 775 -20.84 29.13 17.93
N LEU A 776 -20.21 28.08 17.38
CA LEU A 776 -19.19 28.25 16.34
C LEU A 776 -19.78 28.81 15.04
N ILE A 777 -20.96 28.34 14.63
CA ILE A 777 -21.68 28.86 13.45
C ILE A 777 -22.15 30.30 13.67
N ASP A 778 -22.66 30.63 14.85
CA ASP A 778 -23.09 31.99 15.19
C ASP A 778 -21.91 32.97 15.12
N MET A 779 -20.73 32.58 15.63
CA MET A 779 -19.50 33.36 15.51
C MET A 779 -19.03 33.52 14.05
N ALA A 780 -19.14 32.47 13.24
CA ALA A 780 -18.83 32.55 11.81
C ALA A 780 -19.78 33.49 11.07
N SER A 781 -21.07 33.43 11.39
CA SER A 781 -22.09 34.34 10.85
C SER A 781 -21.80 35.79 11.23
N GLU A 782 -21.47 36.07 12.50
CA GLU A 782 -21.08 37.40 12.95
C GLU A 782 -19.83 37.91 12.23
N TYR A 783 -18.84 37.03 11.99
CA TYR A 783 -17.66 37.40 11.22
C TYR A 783 -18.00 37.80 9.79
N VAL A 784 -18.88 37.03 9.14
CA VAL A 784 -19.32 37.27 7.76
C VAL A 784 -20.13 38.54 7.61
N GLN A 785 -20.94 38.90 8.62
CA GLN A 785 -21.68 40.16 8.66
C GLN A 785 -20.76 41.39 8.81
N ASN A 786 -19.60 41.22 9.43
CA ASN A 786 -18.67 42.31 9.75
C ASN A 786 -17.45 42.37 8.79
N ILE A 787 -17.51 41.71 7.63
CA ILE A 787 -16.45 41.82 6.61
C ILE A 787 -16.38 43.29 6.16
N GLN A 788 -15.27 43.96 6.49
CA GLN A 788 -14.97 45.32 6.02
C GLN A 788 -14.35 45.26 4.63
#